data_AF-A0A7G9Y236-F1
#
_entry.id   AF-A0A7G9Y236-F1
#
_cell.length_a   1.000
_cell.length_b   1.000
_cell.length_c   1.000
_cell.angle_alpha   90.00
_cell.angle_beta   90.00
_cell.angle_gamma   90.00
#
_symmetry.space_group_name_H-M   'P 1'
#
loop_
_entity.id
_entity.type
_entity.pdbx_description
1 polymer ?
#
loop_
_entity_poly.entity_id
_entity_poly.type
_entity_poly.pdbx_seq_one_letter_code
_entity_poly.pdbx_strand_id
1 'polypeptide(L)'
;MILQVMKDVEESPLSTNRYFKEKRAPFSQAQYYLYKKILKEKGIAGLSDQRCEGNNLRFTDDMKNFVIGLLEHNRSMTTTQVRNAIENRFGITISDTTIKNFRRENDLSWVRTEINHISTGESGATEIPIALALGTGLIDAIADSITHCIEDTKESGVFENSAQLEKDHTDLRSKGKFTSEYNKSPSVAESRFKSLDEKVGNKRFAAMDIFSLSKHSILRRILALFSLPLVTANGRARSVDNPRGNALKYLCGVNYKASTIDKHIRELKYLRISDDLIESTARFWIGFWSSRNSSDNIFACYYIDGNTKALWSSKPCHKGKVTMFGRVMNCLEQVFIHDGQGHPIYFQTFNGHADLGKNSLGMMDKISEYLKDTTTLGDQFTVNRILILDGGGNGVKTLRELSGSDYFFITILDSNQITDRKIKSVSEKKRYDFGDAYIVDCTIELEDSNDKGYIFETRAVQVHWDNGRTSVLITNLSEEIFSTDNVVKSYFNRWPAQELNFKDMKSGVNIHRVVGYGKKLVDNVTVLEKIERLRGQKDELEWELKDPLDEIRNIEETLQLKINKERIYREKSTIEKGTRRLSEPDMQSLKSVQKEINSIKRKIKKIEKDHPKQFTSLKKKRDELARIIDKKKIYSVDVELDQIMTCFKISFANICCYLLDECFNGEKMTLQRLFEVIFDLQGTVRIENGCRNIFIKRNPKQQDIMKKLESALDSINHMGIEDLNGCTYNFKLL
;
A
#
# COMPACT_ATOMS: atom_id res chain seq x y z
N MET A 1 -40.38 -58.52 0.62
CA MET A 1 -40.26 -57.24 -0.11
C MET A 1 -39.86 -57.43 -1.57
N ILE A 2 -38.71 -58.08 -1.89
CA ILE A 2 -38.25 -58.25 -3.29
C ILE A 2 -39.25 -59.03 -4.15
N LEU A 3 -39.74 -60.18 -3.68
CA LEU A 3 -40.70 -61.01 -4.40
C LEU A 3 -42.03 -60.31 -4.71
N GLN A 4 -42.50 -59.47 -3.78
CA GLN A 4 -43.74 -58.71 -3.95
C GLN A 4 -43.59 -57.72 -5.11
N VAL A 5 -42.52 -56.93 -5.11
CA VAL A 5 -42.24 -55.96 -6.18
C VAL A 5 -42.01 -56.66 -7.53
N MET A 6 -41.39 -57.84 -7.54
CA MET A 6 -41.23 -58.60 -8.78
C MET A 6 -42.57 -59.05 -9.35
N LYS A 7 -43.49 -59.52 -8.49
CA LYS A 7 -44.85 -59.89 -8.87
C LYS A 7 -45.64 -58.67 -9.39
N ASP A 8 -45.53 -57.53 -8.70
CA ASP A 8 -46.19 -56.28 -9.09
C ASP A 8 -45.69 -55.75 -10.45
N VAL A 9 -44.43 -56.00 -10.81
CA VAL A 9 -43.86 -55.67 -12.13
C VAL A 9 -44.39 -56.60 -13.23
N GLU A 10 -44.58 -57.89 -12.93
CA GLU A 10 -45.06 -58.89 -13.90
C GLU A 10 -46.56 -58.80 -14.16
N GLU A 11 -47.35 -58.42 -13.16
CA GLU A 11 -48.81 -58.24 -13.25
C GLU A 11 -49.20 -56.84 -13.78
N SER A 12 -48.23 -55.93 -13.96
CA SER A 12 -48.49 -54.58 -14.46
C SER A 12 -48.74 -54.58 -15.98
N PRO A 13 -49.71 -53.78 -16.48
CA PRO A 13 -49.90 -53.57 -17.92
C PRO A 13 -48.80 -52.70 -18.56
N LEU A 14 -47.83 -52.19 -17.77
CA LEU A 14 -46.72 -51.37 -18.23
C LEU A 14 -45.52 -52.23 -18.63
N SER A 15 -44.73 -51.78 -19.61
CA SER A 15 -43.43 -52.41 -19.90
C SER A 15 -42.48 -52.24 -18.70
N THR A 16 -41.59 -53.19 -18.47
CA THR A 16 -40.66 -53.16 -17.32
C THR A 16 -39.87 -51.84 -17.25
N ASN A 17 -39.42 -51.30 -18.39
CA ASN A 17 -38.73 -50.00 -18.42
C ASN A 17 -39.64 -48.85 -17.95
N ARG A 18 -40.89 -48.83 -18.42
CA ARG A 18 -41.87 -47.80 -18.04
C ARG A 18 -42.28 -47.92 -16.57
N TYR A 19 -42.44 -49.14 -16.06
CA TYR A 19 -42.71 -49.41 -14.65
C TYR A 19 -41.65 -48.79 -13.73
N PHE A 20 -40.36 -49.04 -13.96
CA PHE A 20 -39.29 -48.51 -13.10
C PHE A 20 -39.02 -47.00 -13.28
N LYS A 21 -39.57 -46.38 -14.32
CA LYS A 21 -39.57 -44.90 -14.47
C LYS A 21 -40.73 -44.23 -13.75
N GLU A 22 -41.92 -44.84 -13.78
CA GLU A 22 -43.15 -44.24 -13.27
C GLU A 22 -43.49 -44.66 -11.84
N LYS A 23 -43.01 -45.84 -11.39
CA LYS A 23 -43.26 -46.38 -10.04
C LYS A 23 -41.97 -46.43 -9.24
N ARG A 24 -42.07 -46.03 -7.96
CA ARG A 24 -40.95 -46.03 -7.02
C ARG A 24 -40.71 -47.45 -6.49
N ALA A 25 -39.77 -48.16 -7.09
CA ALA A 25 -39.35 -49.48 -6.63
C ALA A 25 -38.12 -49.41 -5.71
N PRO A 26 -37.99 -50.33 -4.72
CA PRO A 26 -36.87 -50.36 -3.77
C PRO A 26 -35.55 -50.86 -4.37
N PHE A 27 -35.52 -51.25 -5.65
CA PHE A 27 -34.33 -51.65 -6.39
C PHE A 27 -34.43 -51.24 -7.87
N SER A 28 -33.29 -51.20 -8.56
CA SER A 28 -33.22 -50.77 -9.95
C SER A 28 -33.70 -51.83 -10.95
N GLN A 29 -33.99 -51.41 -12.18
CA GLN A 29 -34.33 -52.31 -13.28
C GLN A 29 -33.24 -53.36 -13.54
N ALA A 30 -31.96 -53.00 -13.39
CA ALA A 30 -30.85 -53.96 -13.54
C ALA A 30 -30.89 -55.02 -12.44
N GLN A 31 -31.19 -54.62 -11.20
CA GLN A 31 -31.36 -55.55 -10.08
C GLN A 31 -32.59 -56.45 -10.25
N TYR A 32 -33.68 -55.95 -10.85
CA TYR A 32 -34.85 -56.76 -11.19
C TYR A 32 -34.50 -57.95 -12.09
N TYR A 33 -33.78 -57.72 -13.20
CA TYR A 33 -33.37 -58.82 -14.08
C TYR A 33 -32.38 -59.78 -13.41
N LEU A 34 -31.51 -59.26 -12.54
CA LEU A 34 -30.60 -60.08 -11.76
C LEU A 34 -31.36 -60.98 -10.77
N TYR A 35 -32.33 -60.43 -10.02
CA TYR A 35 -33.16 -61.21 -9.10
C TYR A 35 -34.04 -62.22 -9.84
N LYS A 36 -34.56 -61.87 -11.03
CA LYS A 36 -35.30 -62.81 -11.89
C LYS A 36 -34.44 -63.98 -12.35
N LYS A 37 -33.17 -63.72 -12.67
CA LYS A 37 -32.19 -64.77 -13.01
C LYS A 37 -31.88 -65.66 -11.79
N ILE A 38 -31.57 -65.06 -10.64
CA ILE A 38 -31.25 -65.77 -9.40
C ILE A 38 -32.44 -66.62 -8.94
N LEU A 39 -33.66 -66.09 -9.02
CA LEU A 39 -34.89 -66.82 -8.67
C LEU A 39 -35.10 -68.04 -9.58
N LYS A 40 -34.78 -67.92 -10.87
CA LYS A 40 -34.86 -69.03 -11.83
C LYS A 40 -33.79 -70.11 -11.59
N GLU A 41 -32.59 -69.72 -11.18
CA GLU A 41 -31.45 -70.63 -11.00
C GLU A 41 -31.40 -71.27 -9.61
N LYS A 42 -31.80 -70.55 -8.56
CA LYS A 42 -31.58 -70.93 -7.16
C LYS A 42 -32.85 -70.90 -6.29
N GLY A 43 -34.01 -70.64 -6.90
CA GLY A 43 -35.28 -70.51 -6.19
C GLY A 43 -35.30 -69.33 -5.20
N ILE A 44 -36.34 -69.30 -4.36
CA ILE A 44 -36.56 -68.22 -3.38
C ILE A 44 -35.39 -68.11 -2.38
N ALA A 45 -34.79 -69.24 -2.01
CA ALA A 45 -33.64 -69.28 -1.09
C ALA A 45 -32.44 -68.48 -1.62
N GLY A 46 -32.25 -68.40 -2.94
CA GLY A 46 -31.17 -67.61 -3.56
C GLY A 46 -31.32 -66.10 -3.42
N LEU A 47 -32.49 -65.59 -3.04
CA LEU A 47 -32.74 -64.17 -2.79
C LEU A 47 -32.58 -63.77 -1.32
N SER A 48 -32.27 -64.73 -0.44
CA SER A 48 -32.00 -64.46 0.98
C SER A 48 -30.57 -63.93 1.19
N ASP A 49 -30.38 -63.03 2.17
CA ASP A 49 -29.08 -62.44 2.47
C ASP A 49 -28.19 -63.47 3.22
N GLN A 50 -27.18 -64.00 2.53
CA GLN A 50 -26.26 -65.03 3.07
C GLN A 50 -25.03 -64.44 3.79
N ARG A 51 -24.99 -63.12 4.06
CA ARG A 51 -23.84 -62.47 4.72
C ARG A 51 -23.67 -62.82 6.19
N CYS A 52 -24.66 -63.49 6.79
CA CYS A 52 -24.66 -63.89 8.20
C CYS A 52 -24.06 -65.30 8.44
N GLU A 53 -23.74 -66.05 7.38
CA GLU A 53 -23.13 -67.38 7.50
C GLU A 53 -21.60 -67.29 7.42
N GLY A 54 -20.92 -67.79 8.46
CA GLY A 54 -19.52 -67.52 8.78
C GLY A 54 -18.48 -67.80 7.69
N ASN A 55 -18.79 -68.62 6.68
CA ASN A 55 -17.88 -68.94 5.57
C ASN A 55 -17.80 -67.83 4.48
N ASN A 56 -18.57 -66.74 4.62
CA ASN A 56 -18.55 -65.60 3.68
C ASN A 56 -17.99 -64.29 4.28
N LEU A 57 -17.49 -64.31 5.52
CA LEU A 57 -16.85 -63.13 6.14
C LEU A 57 -15.41 -62.99 5.65
N ARG A 58 -15.14 -61.95 4.85
CA ARG A 58 -13.77 -61.63 4.38
C ARG A 58 -12.81 -61.29 5.52
N PHE A 59 -13.30 -60.87 6.68
CA PHE A 59 -12.49 -60.48 7.84
C PHE A 59 -12.83 -61.39 9.02
N THR A 60 -12.14 -62.53 9.10
CA THR A 60 -12.38 -63.59 10.08
C THR A 60 -11.87 -63.21 11.48
N ASP A 61 -12.32 -63.95 12.50
CA ASP A 61 -11.92 -63.66 13.89
C ASP A 61 -10.42 -63.86 14.13
N ASP A 62 -9.77 -64.79 13.43
CA ASP A 62 -8.30 -64.95 13.46
C ASP A 62 -7.57 -63.72 12.90
N MET A 63 -8.10 -63.13 11.82
CA MET A 63 -7.56 -61.90 11.24
C MET A 63 -7.79 -60.71 12.18
N LYS A 64 -8.94 -60.63 12.83
CA LYS A 64 -9.24 -59.59 13.85
C LYS A 64 -8.28 -59.69 15.04
N ASN A 65 -8.08 -60.89 15.59
CA ASN A 65 -7.15 -61.13 16.70
C ASN A 65 -5.70 -60.79 16.31
N PHE A 66 -5.29 -61.13 15.08
CA PHE A 66 -3.99 -60.70 14.57
C PHE A 66 -3.85 -59.18 14.48
N VAL A 67 -4.87 -58.48 13.97
CA VAL A 67 -4.85 -57.02 13.87
C VAL A 67 -4.85 -56.36 15.25
N ILE A 68 -5.56 -56.93 16.24
CA ILE A 68 -5.51 -56.48 17.63
C ILE A 68 -4.07 -56.58 18.16
N GLY A 69 -3.45 -57.76 18.11
CA GLY A 69 -2.07 -57.92 18.60
C GLY A 69 -1.05 -57.05 17.86
N LEU A 70 -1.20 -56.88 16.55
CA LEU A 70 -0.35 -55.99 15.74
C LEU A 70 -0.47 -54.52 16.19
N LEU A 71 -1.69 -54.06 16.45
CA LEU A 71 -1.96 -52.67 16.82
C LEU A 71 -1.78 -52.38 18.30
N GLU A 72 -1.92 -53.37 19.18
CA GLU A 72 -1.53 -53.24 20.59
C GLU A 72 -0.02 -53.00 20.74
N HIS A 73 0.81 -53.61 19.88
CA HIS A 73 2.25 -53.41 19.87
C HIS A 73 2.69 -52.17 19.07
N ASN A 74 1.96 -51.79 18.02
CA ASN A 74 2.30 -50.62 17.20
C ASN A 74 1.04 -49.90 16.67
N ARG A 75 0.47 -49.02 17.52
CA ARG A 75 -0.75 -48.24 17.18
C ARG A 75 -0.56 -47.26 16.01
N SER A 76 0.68 -46.95 15.62
CA SER A 76 0.99 -45.96 14.58
C SER A 76 1.09 -46.50 13.16
N MET A 77 0.96 -47.81 12.98
CA MET A 77 0.88 -48.40 11.64
C MET A 77 -0.28 -47.78 10.86
N THR A 78 -0.07 -47.41 9.61
CA THR A 78 -1.14 -46.91 8.72
C THR A 78 -2.10 -48.03 8.32
N THR A 79 -3.31 -47.66 7.89
CA THR A 79 -4.31 -48.64 7.38
C THR A 79 -3.74 -49.53 6.26
N THR A 80 -2.92 -48.94 5.39
CA THR A 80 -2.22 -49.65 4.30
C THR A 80 -1.19 -50.65 4.83
N GLN A 81 -0.42 -50.29 5.87
CA GLN A 81 0.54 -51.21 6.47
C GLN A 81 -0.16 -52.39 7.18
N VAL A 82 -1.28 -52.13 7.85
CA VAL A 82 -2.10 -53.20 8.46
C VAL A 82 -2.66 -54.11 7.38
N ARG A 83 -3.19 -53.55 6.28
CA ARG A 83 -3.66 -54.35 5.13
C ARG A 83 -2.55 -55.25 4.60
N ASN A 84 -1.36 -54.70 4.35
CA ASN A 84 -0.24 -55.47 3.83
C ASN A 84 0.19 -56.57 4.81
N ALA A 85 0.14 -56.32 6.12
CA ALA A 85 0.43 -57.32 7.14
C ALA A 85 -0.59 -58.47 7.15
N ILE A 86 -1.88 -58.16 6.97
CA ILE A 86 -2.94 -59.15 6.83
C ILE A 86 -2.75 -59.97 5.54
N GLU A 87 -2.48 -59.30 4.42
CA GLU A 87 -2.27 -59.94 3.13
C GLU A 87 -1.05 -60.87 3.15
N ASN A 88 0.06 -60.43 3.75
CA ASN A 88 1.26 -61.25 3.89
C ASN A 88 1.05 -62.49 4.77
N ARG A 89 0.21 -62.40 5.81
CA ARG A 89 -0.01 -63.50 6.77
C ARG A 89 -1.12 -64.47 6.34
N PHE A 90 -2.19 -63.95 5.74
CA PHE A 90 -3.41 -64.71 5.46
C PHE A 90 -3.72 -64.83 3.97
N GLY A 91 -2.95 -64.18 3.08
CA GLY A 91 -3.16 -64.25 1.63
C GLY A 91 -4.44 -63.55 1.15
N ILE A 92 -5.08 -62.73 1.99
CA ILE A 92 -6.38 -62.11 1.73
C ILE A 92 -6.27 -60.60 1.93
N THR A 93 -6.72 -59.83 0.94
CA THR A 93 -6.75 -58.36 0.99
C THR A 93 -8.05 -57.84 1.63
N ILE A 94 -7.93 -56.99 2.64
CA ILE A 94 -9.05 -56.33 3.31
C ILE A 94 -9.15 -54.86 2.89
N SER A 95 -10.37 -54.32 2.82
CA SER A 95 -10.58 -52.91 2.48
C SER A 95 -10.11 -51.97 3.61
N ASP A 96 -9.63 -50.77 3.25
CA ASP A 96 -9.18 -49.78 4.24
C ASP A 96 -10.34 -49.37 5.14
N THR A 97 -11.55 -49.29 4.60
CA THR A 97 -12.76 -48.93 5.34
C THR A 97 -13.08 -49.97 6.41
N THR A 98 -12.94 -51.27 6.11
CA THR A 98 -13.13 -52.36 7.08
C THR A 98 -12.11 -52.26 8.22
N ILE A 99 -10.84 -52.01 7.91
CA ILE A 99 -9.79 -51.87 8.93
C ILE A 99 -10.02 -50.62 9.79
N LYS A 100 -10.44 -49.50 9.19
CA LYS A 100 -10.77 -48.26 9.92
C LYS A 100 -11.95 -48.44 10.87
N ASN A 101 -13.02 -49.11 10.41
CA ASN A 101 -14.18 -49.39 11.26
C ASN A 101 -13.79 -50.30 12.43
N PHE A 102 -13.01 -51.36 12.15
CA PHE A 102 -12.52 -52.26 13.18
C PHE A 102 -11.68 -51.56 14.25
N ARG A 103 -10.77 -50.66 13.85
CA ARG A 103 -10.00 -49.82 14.78
C ARG A 103 -10.89 -49.00 15.70
N ARG A 104 -11.94 -48.40 15.15
CA ARG A 104 -12.88 -47.56 15.91
C ARG A 104 -13.71 -48.40 16.88
N GLU A 105 -14.14 -49.59 16.47
CA GLU A 105 -14.95 -50.50 17.29
C GLU A 105 -14.17 -51.13 18.45
N ASN A 106 -12.84 -51.23 18.35
CA ASN A 106 -11.98 -51.90 19.34
C ASN A 106 -11.03 -50.92 20.08
N ASP A 107 -11.28 -49.61 20.01
CA ASP A 107 -10.44 -48.56 20.62
C ASP A 107 -8.93 -48.63 20.25
N LEU A 108 -8.65 -49.03 19.01
CA LEU A 108 -7.32 -49.10 18.41
C LEU A 108 -7.12 -47.95 17.41
N SER A 109 -7.58 -46.76 17.81
CA SER A 109 -7.45 -45.55 17.01
C SER A 109 -5.98 -45.28 16.67
N TRP A 110 -5.74 -44.77 15.46
CA TRP A 110 -4.38 -44.52 14.98
C TRP A 110 -3.72 -43.44 15.85
N VAL A 111 -2.60 -43.78 16.47
CA VAL A 111 -1.78 -42.83 17.23
C VAL A 111 -0.61 -42.43 16.36
N ARG A 112 -0.49 -41.14 16.07
CA ARG A 112 0.64 -40.60 15.30
C ARG A 112 1.93 -40.84 16.08
N THR A 113 2.86 -41.61 15.55
CA THR A 113 4.24 -41.52 16.03
C THR A 113 4.73 -40.12 15.71
N GLU A 114 5.23 -39.38 16.71
CA GLU A 114 6.11 -38.24 16.51
C GLU A 114 7.37 -38.73 15.82
N ILE A 115 7.28 -38.91 14.50
CA ILE A 115 8.47 -39.00 13.66
C ILE A 115 9.08 -37.61 13.79
N ASN A 116 10.20 -37.51 14.49
CA ASN A 116 11.07 -36.34 14.49
C ASN A 116 11.42 -36.03 13.03
N HIS A 117 10.60 -35.20 12.41
CA HIS A 117 10.72 -34.85 11.00
C HIS A 117 11.88 -33.88 10.90
N ILE A 118 13.09 -34.43 10.82
CA ILE A 118 14.29 -33.64 10.54
C ILE A 118 14.14 -33.11 9.12
N SER A 119 13.68 -31.86 9.01
CA SER A 119 13.67 -31.14 7.74
C SER A 119 14.87 -30.21 7.71
N THR A 120 15.72 -30.38 6.71
CA THR A 120 16.91 -29.55 6.49
C THR A 120 16.73 -28.68 5.25
N GLY A 121 17.17 -27.43 5.31
CA GLY A 121 17.11 -26.51 4.18
C GLY A 121 18.17 -25.41 4.23
N GLU A 122 18.33 -24.68 3.13
CA GLU A 122 19.21 -23.50 3.05
C GLU A 122 18.44 -22.24 3.43
N SER A 123 18.67 -21.76 4.64
CA SER A 123 18.08 -20.54 5.19
C SER A 123 19.00 -19.97 6.27
N GLY A 124 19.10 -18.65 6.37
CA GLY A 124 20.14 -17.99 7.18
C GLY A 124 19.60 -16.83 7.99
N ALA A 125 20.40 -15.77 8.06
CA ALA A 125 20.09 -14.59 8.88
C ALA A 125 18.84 -13.82 8.42
N THR A 126 18.32 -14.09 7.21
CA THR A 126 17.03 -13.55 6.75
C THR A 126 15.83 -13.97 7.60
N GLU A 127 15.94 -15.05 8.38
CA GLU A 127 14.87 -15.47 9.31
C GLU A 127 14.79 -14.60 10.57
N ILE A 128 15.84 -13.84 10.92
CA ILE A 128 15.87 -12.95 12.08
C ILE A 128 14.70 -11.94 12.09
N PRO A 129 14.52 -11.11 11.05
CA PRO A 129 13.39 -10.16 11.02
C PRO A 129 12.03 -10.86 10.93
N ILE A 130 11.97 -12.11 10.46
CA ILE A 130 10.72 -12.89 10.44
C ILE A 130 10.34 -13.34 11.85
N ALA A 131 11.30 -13.90 12.59
CA ALA A 131 11.10 -14.27 13.98
C ALA A 131 10.66 -13.05 14.78
N LEU A 132 11.37 -11.92 14.67
CA LEU A 132 10.98 -10.69 15.36
C LEU A 132 9.58 -10.22 14.97
N ALA A 133 9.20 -10.25 13.69
CA ALA A 133 7.85 -9.84 13.27
C ALA A 133 6.74 -10.73 13.84
N LEU A 134 7.01 -12.03 14.03
CA LEU A 134 6.10 -12.96 14.69
C LEU A 134 6.08 -12.72 16.21
N GLY A 135 7.25 -12.62 16.84
CA GLY A 135 7.39 -12.44 18.28
C GLY A 135 6.82 -11.12 18.81
N THR A 136 6.77 -10.08 17.98
CA THR A 136 6.12 -8.82 18.37
C THR A 136 4.60 -8.83 18.22
N GLY A 137 4.01 -9.83 17.54
CA GLY A 137 2.57 -9.89 17.24
C GLY A 137 2.12 -9.00 16.06
N LEU A 138 3.05 -8.36 15.37
CA LEU A 138 2.77 -7.48 14.22
C LEU A 138 2.02 -8.20 13.10
N ILE A 139 2.45 -9.42 12.78
CA ILE A 139 1.88 -10.21 11.68
C ILE A 139 0.44 -10.62 12.00
N ASP A 140 0.14 -10.91 13.26
CA ASP A 140 -1.21 -11.19 13.73
C ASP A 140 -2.09 -9.94 13.67
N ALA A 141 -1.60 -8.78 14.13
CA ALA A 141 -2.35 -7.52 14.05
C ALA A 141 -2.76 -7.16 12.60
N ILE A 142 -1.88 -7.39 11.63
CA ILE A 142 -2.19 -7.20 10.20
C ILE A 142 -3.19 -8.26 9.71
N ALA A 143 -3.04 -9.52 10.14
CA ALA A 143 -3.94 -10.60 9.74
C ALA A 143 -5.36 -10.42 10.29
N ASP A 144 -5.47 -9.93 11.52
CA ASP A 144 -6.75 -9.66 12.18
C ASP A 144 -7.47 -8.50 11.50
N SER A 145 -6.76 -7.42 11.16
CA SER A 145 -7.32 -6.33 10.34
C SER A 145 -7.83 -6.82 8.98
N ILE A 146 -7.07 -7.69 8.30
CA ILE A 146 -7.52 -8.32 7.04
C ILE A 146 -8.74 -9.21 7.24
N THR A 147 -8.75 -10.01 8.29
CA THR A 147 -9.85 -10.94 8.57
C THR A 147 -11.14 -10.19 8.90
N HIS A 148 -11.04 -9.13 9.71
CA HIS A 148 -12.17 -8.27 10.05
C HIS A 148 -12.76 -7.60 8.80
N CYS A 149 -11.93 -7.01 7.95
CA CYS A 149 -12.39 -6.39 6.69
C CYS A 149 -13.10 -7.41 5.75
N ILE A 150 -12.62 -8.66 5.71
CA ILE A 150 -13.28 -9.74 4.97
C ILE A 150 -14.65 -10.06 5.56
N GLU A 151 -14.77 -10.10 6.88
CA GLU A 151 -16.03 -10.35 7.60
C GLU A 151 -17.03 -9.21 7.36
N ASP A 152 -16.63 -7.96 7.54
CA ASP A 152 -17.46 -6.78 7.27
C ASP A 152 -17.96 -6.74 5.82
N THR A 153 -17.09 -7.13 4.87
CA THR A 153 -17.48 -7.21 3.45
C THR A 153 -18.52 -8.30 3.19
N LYS A 154 -18.50 -9.41 3.94
CA LYS A 154 -19.53 -10.45 3.88
C LYS A 154 -20.83 -9.96 4.52
N GLU A 155 -20.75 -9.27 5.66
CA GLU A 155 -21.93 -8.80 6.40
C GLU A 155 -22.66 -7.63 5.69
N SER A 156 -21.94 -6.78 4.96
CA SER A 156 -22.51 -5.65 4.23
C SER A 156 -23.39 -6.02 3.02
N GLY A 157 -23.53 -7.32 2.69
CA GLY A 157 -24.31 -7.80 1.54
C GLY A 157 -23.63 -7.57 0.17
N VAL A 158 -22.51 -6.84 0.13
CA VAL A 158 -21.74 -6.59 -1.10
C VAL A 158 -21.20 -7.90 -1.67
N PHE A 159 -20.77 -8.82 -0.80
CA PHE A 159 -20.28 -10.14 -1.20
C PHE A 159 -21.36 -10.95 -1.95
N GLU A 160 -22.55 -11.09 -1.38
CA GLU A 160 -23.69 -11.82 -1.95
C GLU A 160 -24.17 -11.17 -3.24
N ASN A 161 -24.34 -9.84 -3.24
CA ASN A 161 -24.76 -9.08 -4.41
C ASN A 161 -23.78 -9.27 -5.57
N SER A 162 -22.47 -9.28 -5.29
CA SER A 162 -21.45 -9.49 -6.32
C SER A 162 -21.45 -10.89 -6.91
N ALA A 163 -21.99 -11.90 -6.20
CA ALA A 163 -22.03 -13.28 -6.67
C ALA A 163 -22.95 -13.45 -7.90
N GLN A 164 -23.91 -12.53 -8.07
CA GLN A 164 -24.82 -12.46 -9.21
C GLN A 164 -24.14 -11.92 -10.48
N LEU A 165 -22.97 -11.29 -10.35
CA LEU A 165 -22.22 -10.79 -11.50
C LEU A 165 -21.70 -11.94 -12.37
N GLU A 166 -21.79 -11.74 -13.69
CA GLU A 166 -21.25 -12.68 -14.68
C GLU A 166 -19.73 -12.83 -14.56
N LYS A 167 -19.22 -13.99 -14.98
CA LYS A 167 -17.78 -14.24 -14.99
C LYS A 167 -17.14 -13.44 -16.11
N ASP A 168 -16.08 -12.71 -15.78
CA ASP A 168 -15.37 -11.85 -16.72
C ASP A 168 -14.82 -12.64 -17.94
N HIS A 169 -15.29 -12.28 -19.14
CA HIS A 169 -14.85 -12.76 -20.45
C HIS A 169 -14.62 -14.29 -20.51
N THR A 170 -15.67 -15.09 -20.26
CA THR A 170 -15.60 -16.57 -20.25
C THR A 170 -15.03 -17.16 -21.54
N ASP A 171 -15.36 -16.55 -22.68
CA ASP A 171 -15.00 -17.05 -24.00
C ASP A 171 -13.54 -16.77 -24.37
N LEU A 172 -12.91 -15.83 -23.66
CA LEU A 172 -11.49 -15.47 -23.81
C LEU A 172 -10.62 -16.16 -22.75
N ARG A 173 -11.09 -17.30 -22.24
CA ARG A 173 -10.35 -18.16 -21.30
C ARG A 173 -10.13 -19.54 -21.90
N SER A 174 -8.89 -20.02 -21.80
CA SER A 174 -8.54 -21.41 -22.14
C SER A 174 -8.02 -22.11 -20.90
N LYS A 175 -8.67 -23.21 -20.49
CA LYS A 175 -8.35 -23.99 -19.27
C LYS A 175 -8.21 -23.10 -18.02
N GLY A 176 -9.09 -22.10 -17.88
CA GLY A 176 -9.09 -21.15 -16.77
C GLY A 176 -8.05 -20.03 -16.83
N LYS A 177 -7.24 -19.96 -17.89
CA LYS A 177 -6.25 -18.89 -18.11
C LYS A 177 -6.74 -17.91 -19.18
N PHE A 178 -6.51 -16.62 -18.96
CA PHE A 178 -6.77 -15.59 -19.97
C PHE A 178 -5.89 -15.83 -21.21
N THR A 179 -6.50 -15.75 -22.39
CA THR A 179 -5.79 -15.88 -23.67
C THR A 179 -5.02 -14.60 -24.02
N SER A 180 -4.17 -14.64 -25.05
CA SER A 180 -3.53 -13.43 -25.58
C SER A 180 -4.55 -12.43 -26.11
N GLU A 181 -5.68 -12.92 -26.64
CA GLU A 181 -6.82 -12.15 -27.13
C GLU A 181 -7.52 -11.38 -26.01
N TYR A 182 -7.64 -11.96 -24.80
CA TYR A 182 -8.16 -11.25 -23.63
C TYR A 182 -7.42 -9.93 -23.39
N ASN A 183 -6.08 -9.96 -23.39
CA ASN A 183 -5.27 -8.76 -23.16
C ASN A 183 -5.36 -7.71 -24.28
N LYS A 184 -5.84 -8.11 -25.47
CA LYS A 184 -6.06 -7.24 -26.63
C LYS A 184 -7.50 -6.75 -26.75
N SER A 185 -8.42 -7.30 -25.95
CA SER A 185 -9.83 -6.88 -25.95
C SER A 185 -9.95 -5.37 -25.64
N PRO A 186 -10.76 -4.60 -26.39
CA PRO A 186 -11.00 -3.19 -26.12
C PRO A 186 -11.47 -2.92 -24.69
N SER A 187 -12.38 -3.74 -24.15
CA SER A 187 -12.89 -3.61 -22.77
C SER A 187 -11.79 -3.72 -21.72
N VAL A 188 -10.83 -4.64 -21.94
CA VAL A 188 -9.69 -4.87 -21.04
C VAL A 188 -8.69 -3.73 -21.17
N ALA A 189 -8.39 -3.29 -22.40
CA ALA A 189 -7.48 -2.18 -22.66
C ALA A 189 -7.97 -0.87 -22.02
N GLU A 190 -9.27 -0.56 -22.16
CA GLU A 190 -9.90 0.63 -21.58
C GLU A 190 -9.99 0.57 -20.06
N SER A 191 -10.28 -0.59 -19.48
CA SER A 191 -10.43 -0.75 -18.04
C SER A 191 -9.10 -0.91 -17.29
N ARG A 192 -8.02 -1.35 -17.96
CA ARG A 192 -6.74 -1.71 -17.34
C ARG A 192 -6.21 -0.67 -16.34
N PHE A 193 -6.26 0.61 -16.70
CA PHE A 193 -5.74 1.71 -15.89
C PHE A 193 -6.82 2.56 -15.21
N LYS A 194 -8.10 2.13 -15.22
CA LYS A 194 -9.15 2.78 -14.43
C LYS A 194 -8.85 2.69 -12.93
N SER A 195 -9.35 3.67 -12.20
CA SER A 195 -9.26 3.74 -10.72
C SER A 195 -9.99 2.57 -10.05
N LEU A 196 -9.74 2.38 -8.76
CA LEU A 196 -10.45 1.38 -7.97
C LEU A 196 -11.95 1.66 -7.90
N ASP A 197 -12.35 2.92 -7.71
CA ASP A 197 -13.76 3.36 -7.71
C ASP A 197 -14.53 2.87 -8.93
N GLU A 198 -13.91 2.98 -10.10
CA GLU A 198 -14.55 2.59 -11.37
C GLU A 198 -14.54 1.07 -11.59
N LYS A 199 -13.71 0.33 -10.84
CA LYS A 199 -13.55 -1.12 -11.01
C LYS A 199 -14.34 -1.93 -10.00
N VAL A 200 -14.39 -1.49 -8.75
CA VAL A 200 -14.84 -2.30 -7.61
C VAL A 200 -16.29 -2.76 -7.77
N GLY A 201 -17.19 -1.89 -8.26
CA GLY A 201 -18.60 -2.22 -8.44
C GLY A 201 -18.87 -3.36 -9.43
N ASN A 202 -17.92 -3.63 -10.33
CA ASN A 202 -18.01 -4.73 -11.32
C ASN A 202 -17.18 -5.95 -10.89
N LYS A 203 -16.68 -6.00 -9.65
CA LYS A 203 -15.89 -7.13 -9.16
C LYS A 203 -16.76 -8.13 -8.45
N ARG A 204 -16.62 -9.40 -8.86
CA ARG A 204 -17.22 -10.55 -8.19
C ARG A 204 -16.34 -10.98 -7.03
N PHE A 205 -16.69 -10.56 -5.81
CA PHE A 205 -15.95 -10.90 -4.58
C PHE A 205 -15.99 -12.40 -4.28
N ALA A 206 -17.11 -13.07 -4.55
CA ALA A 206 -17.25 -14.52 -4.41
C ALA A 206 -16.28 -15.36 -5.25
N ALA A 207 -15.56 -14.75 -6.21
CA ALA A 207 -14.53 -15.41 -7.02
C ALA A 207 -13.09 -15.08 -6.59
N MET A 208 -12.91 -14.24 -5.57
CA MET A 208 -11.61 -13.88 -5.02
C MET A 208 -11.18 -14.93 -3.99
N ASP A 209 -9.91 -15.33 -4.02
CA ASP A 209 -9.41 -16.40 -3.14
C ASP A 209 -9.45 -15.95 -1.67
N ILE A 210 -9.19 -14.67 -1.41
CA ILE A 210 -9.06 -14.12 -0.06
C ILE A 210 -10.24 -14.46 0.87
N PHE A 211 -11.48 -14.53 0.34
CA PHE A 211 -12.68 -14.85 1.11
C PHE A 211 -12.78 -16.32 1.53
N SER A 212 -12.01 -17.22 0.89
CA SER A 212 -11.96 -18.65 1.18
C SER A 212 -10.68 -19.09 1.88
N LEU A 213 -9.75 -18.18 2.14
CA LEU A 213 -8.51 -18.52 2.84
C LEU A 213 -8.76 -18.69 4.34
N SER A 214 -8.05 -19.65 4.95
CA SER A 214 -7.93 -19.70 6.41
C SER A 214 -7.04 -18.57 6.93
N LYS A 215 -7.23 -18.15 8.19
CA LYS A 215 -6.34 -17.19 8.87
C LYS A 215 -4.86 -17.60 8.75
N HIS A 216 -4.56 -18.89 8.90
CA HIS A 216 -3.22 -19.43 8.69
C HIS A 216 -2.65 -19.16 7.28
N SER A 217 -3.48 -19.29 6.25
CA SER A 217 -3.07 -19.00 4.87
C SER A 217 -2.89 -17.50 4.62
N ILE A 218 -3.67 -16.66 5.30
CA ILE A 218 -3.53 -15.20 5.29
C ILE A 218 -2.20 -14.81 5.94
N LEU A 219 -1.89 -15.32 7.14
CA LEU A 219 -0.61 -15.11 7.84
C LEU A 219 0.60 -15.41 6.95
N ARG A 220 0.60 -16.55 6.25
CA ARG A 220 1.68 -16.91 5.32
C ARG A 220 1.83 -15.92 4.16
N ARG A 221 0.72 -15.39 3.63
CA ARG A 221 0.77 -14.40 2.55
C ARG A 221 1.23 -13.02 3.05
N ILE A 222 0.84 -12.62 4.27
CA ILE A 222 1.32 -11.42 4.95
C ILE A 222 2.83 -11.50 5.16
N LEU A 223 3.33 -12.62 5.69
CA LEU A 223 4.78 -12.85 5.82
C LEU A 223 5.50 -12.78 4.48
N ALA A 224 4.90 -13.31 3.40
CA ALA A 224 5.48 -13.20 2.06
C ALA A 224 5.60 -11.74 1.59
N LEU A 225 4.61 -10.89 1.90
CA LEU A 225 4.63 -9.46 1.60
C LEU A 225 5.65 -8.70 2.45
N PHE A 226 5.68 -8.99 3.75
CA PHE A 226 6.66 -8.46 4.70
C PHE A 226 8.10 -8.83 4.29
N SER A 227 8.31 -10.03 3.75
CA SER A 227 9.62 -10.55 3.32
C SER A 227 10.12 -9.99 1.98
N LEU A 228 9.33 -9.21 1.25
CA LEU A 228 9.72 -8.72 -0.09
C LEU A 228 11.06 -7.97 -0.13
N PRO A 229 11.45 -7.16 0.87
CA PRO A 229 12.77 -6.53 0.91
C PRO A 229 13.92 -7.56 0.97
N LEU A 230 13.73 -8.69 1.65
CA LEU A 230 14.74 -9.76 1.79
C LEU A 230 14.90 -10.57 0.50
N VAL A 231 13.78 -10.88 -0.14
CA VAL A 231 13.78 -11.83 -1.28
C VAL A 231 13.85 -11.16 -2.64
N THR A 232 13.77 -9.82 -2.69
CA THR A 232 13.84 -9.05 -3.94
C THR A 232 14.71 -7.82 -3.80
N ALA A 233 15.60 -7.58 -4.78
CA ALA A 233 16.51 -6.43 -4.77
C ALA A 233 15.83 -5.04 -4.89
N ASN A 234 14.51 -5.00 -5.13
CA ASN A 234 13.77 -3.76 -5.43
C ASN A 234 12.37 -3.70 -4.78
N GLY A 235 12.07 -4.63 -3.87
CA GLY A 235 10.76 -4.79 -3.23
C GLY A 235 9.62 -5.15 -4.18
N ARG A 236 9.89 -5.72 -5.38
CA ARG A 236 8.84 -6.08 -6.36
C ARG A 236 8.37 -7.51 -6.16
N ALA A 237 7.06 -7.70 -5.94
CA ALA A 237 6.42 -9.01 -6.07
C ALA A 237 6.78 -9.71 -7.39
N ARG A 238 6.88 -8.99 -8.52
CA ARG A 238 7.28 -9.56 -9.82
C ARG A 238 8.68 -10.19 -9.85
N SER A 239 9.56 -9.79 -8.94
CA SER A 239 10.94 -10.26 -8.86
C SER A 239 11.10 -11.45 -7.91
N VAL A 240 10.01 -11.93 -7.31
CA VAL A 240 9.99 -13.12 -6.46
C VAL A 240 10.30 -14.40 -7.25
N ASP A 241 10.07 -14.45 -8.56
CA ASP A 241 10.40 -15.64 -9.34
C ASP A 241 11.93 -15.80 -9.60
N ASN A 242 12.76 -14.85 -9.14
CA ASN A 242 14.22 -14.95 -9.20
C ASN A 242 14.76 -15.89 -8.10
N PRO A 243 16.02 -16.37 -8.20
CA PRO A 243 16.58 -17.34 -7.24
C PRO A 243 16.46 -16.96 -5.75
N ARG A 244 16.62 -15.67 -5.41
CA ARG A 244 16.45 -15.17 -4.02
C ARG A 244 15.03 -15.38 -3.48
N GLY A 245 14.02 -15.42 -4.35
CA GLY A 245 12.63 -15.67 -3.98
C GLY A 245 12.35 -17.05 -3.39
N ASN A 246 13.19 -18.05 -3.68
CA ASN A 246 13.04 -19.39 -3.12
C ASN A 246 13.14 -19.40 -1.59
N ALA A 247 13.76 -18.37 -0.99
CA ALA A 247 13.80 -18.19 0.46
C ALA A 247 12.40 -18.09 1.10
N LEU A 248 11.36 -17.68 0.36
CA LEU A 248 9.97 -17.64 0.87
C LEU A 248 9.49 -18.99 1.41
N LYS A 249 10.01 -20.11 0.87
CA LYS A 249 9.73 -21.44 1.42
C LYS A 249 10.02 -21.53 2.92
N TYR A 250 11.09 -20.87 3.37
CA TYR A 250 11.53 -20.89 4.76
C TYR A 250 10.97 -19.72 5.57
N LEU A 251 10.84 -18.54 4.95
CA LEU A 251 10.36 -17.32 5.62
C LEU A 251 8.85 -17.33 5.89
N CYS A 252 8.03 -17.94 5.01
CA CYS A 252 6.58 -18.01 5.20
C CYS A 252 6.00 -19.43 5.02
N GLY A 253 6.86 -20.45 4.95
CA GLY A 253 6.46 -21.85 4.83
C GLY A 253 6.03 -22.28 3.42
N VAL A 254 5.94 -21.36 2.46
CA VAL A 254 5.48 -21.65 1.09
C VAL A 254 6.31 -20.88 0.08
N ASN A 255 6.84 -21.57 -0.93
CA ASN A 255 7.54 -20.94 -2.06
C ASN A 255 6.53 -20.31 -3.04
N TYR A 256 5.93 -19.18 -2.65
CA TYR A 256 4.94 -18.50 -3.48
C TYR A 256 5.57 -17.94 -4.75
N LYS A 257 4.88 -18.11 -5.88
CA LYS A 257 5.22 -17.43 -7.13
C LYS A 257 4.77 -15.97 -7.09
N ALA A 258 5.43 -15.14 -7.90
CA ALA A 258 5.07 -13.74 -8.07
C ALA A 258 3.58 -13.53 -8.41
N SER A 259 2.99 -14.41 -9.23
CA SER A 259 1.58 -14.32 -9.63
C SER A 259 0.60 -14.54 -8.47
N THR A 260 0.94 -15.40 -7.50
CA THR A 260 0.11 -15.63 -6.31
C THR A 260 0.15 -14.41 -5.38
N ILE A 261 1.33 -13.83 -5.19
CA ILE A 261 1.52 -12.62 -4.39
C ILE A 261 0.80 -11.44 -5.05
N ASP A 262 0.97 -11.23 -6.36
CA ASP A 262 0.27 -10.16 -7.10
C ASP A 262 -1.27 -10.32 -7.03
N LYS A 263 -1.78 -11.56 -7.12
CA LYS A 263 -3.21 -11.83 -6.93
C LYS A 263 -3.68 -11.42 -5.54
N HIS A 264 -2.95 -11.82 -4.48
CA HIS A 264 -3.30 -11.47 -3.11
C HIS A 264 -3.29 -9.95 -2.87
N ILE A 265 -2.24 -9.25 -3.31
CA ILE A 265 -2.13 -7.78 -3.21
C ILE A 265 -3.30 -7.10 -3.94
N ARG A 266 -3.69 -7.62 -5.10
CA ARG A 266 -4.81 -7.08 -5.87
C ARG A 266 -6.17 -7.32 -5.19
N GLU A 267 -6.35 -8.46 -4.54
CA GLU A 267 -7.57 -8.74 -3.77
C GLU A 267 -7.67 -7.83 -2.54
N LEU A 268 -6.58 -7.63 -1.79
CA LEU A 268 -6.52 -6.62 -0.72
C LEU A 268 -6.87 -5.23 -1.23
N LYS A 269 -6.34 -4.85 -2.40
CA LYS A 269 -6.71 -3.59 -3.06
C LYS A 269 -8.21 -3.48 -3.32
N TYR A 270 -8.86 -4.56 -3.77
CA TYR A 270 -10.29 -4.53 -4.06
C TYR A 270 -11.16 -4.46 -2.81
N LEU A 271 -10.64 -4.89 -1.65
CA LEU A 271 -11.28 -4.72 -0.35
C LEU A 271 -11.22 -3.28 0.19
N ARG A 272 -10.42 -2.39 -0.40
CA ARG A 272 -10.20 -1.00 0.11
C ARG A 272 -9.64 -0.95 1.53
N ILE A 273 -8.83 -1.93 1.89
CA ILE A 273 -8.34 -2.13 3.25
C ILE A 273 -7.20 -1.18 3.66
N SER A 274 -6.74 -0.30 2.78
CA SER A 274 -5.53 0.49 3.08
C SER A 274 -5.67 1.37 4.32
N ASP A 275 -6.86 1.94 4.57
CA ASP A 275 -7.13 2.76 5.76
C ASP A 275 -7.13 1.90 7.03
N ASP A 276 -7.79 0.74 7.03
CA ASP A 276 -7.80 -0.20 8.17
C ASP A 276 -6.40 -0.72 8.50
N LEU A 277 -5.58 -0.98 7.47
CA LEU A 277 -4.19 -1.40 7.66
C LEU A 277 -3.32 -0.27 8.21
N ILE A 278 -3.50 0.97 7.73
CA ILE A 278 -2.80 2.14 8.27
C ILE A 278 -3.14 2.31 9.75
N GLU A 279 -4.43 2.23 10.09
CA GLU A 279 -4.90 2.34 11.47
C GLU A 279 -4.33 1.21 12.35
N SER A 280 -4.51 -0.05 11.95
CA SER A 280 -4.04 -1.21 12.71
C SER A 280 -2.53 -1.17 12.95
N THR A 281 -1.74 -0.87 11.90
CA THR A 281 -0.28 -0.79 12.05
C THR A 281 0.15 0.43 12.85
N ALA A 282 -0.55 1.56 12.77
CA ALA A 282 -0.26 2.73 13.59
C ALA A 282 -0.52 2.47 15.07
N ARG A 283 -1.71 1.93 15.41
CA ARG A 283 -2.06 1.51 16.78
C ARG A 283 -1.02 0.55 17.35
N PHE A 284 -0.64 -0.45 16.55
CA PHE A 284 0.40 -1.40 16.92
C PHE A 284 1.73 -0.72 17.24
N TRP A 285 2.28 0.09 16.32
CA TRP A 285 3.59 0.69 16.50
C TRP A 285 3.61 1.74 17.61
N ILE A 286 2.54 2.53 17.75
CA ILE A 286 2.38 3.49 18.84
C ILE A 286 2.44 2.77 20.19
N GLY A 287 1.63 1.72 20.38
CA GLY A 287 1.63 0.95 21.63
C GLY A 287 2.95 0.21 21.86
N PHE A 288 3.52 -0.38 20.80
CA PHE A 288 4.77 -1.13 20.84
C PHE A 288 5.94 -0.26 21.33
N TRP A 289 6.11 0.94 20.78
CA TRP A 289 7.18 1.86 21.16
C TRP A 289 6.90 2.57 22.48
N SER A 290 5.65 2.95 22.77
CA SER A 290 5.31 3.61 24.02
C SER A 290 5.57 2.73 25.25
N SER A 291 5.33 1.42 25.15
CA SER A 291 5.64 0.47 26.23
C SER A 291 7.14 0.29 26.53
N ARG A 292 8.02 0.71 25.60
CA ARG A 292 9.47 0.57 25.71
C ARG A 292 10.18 1.90 25.99
N ASN A 293 9.51 3.01 25.67
CA ASN A 293 10.00 4.33 26.01
C ASN A 293 9.73 4.62 27.50
N SER A 294 10.77 4.47 28.32
CA SER A 294 10.76 4.76 29.76
C SER A 294 10.87 6.26 30.10
N SER A 295 10.71 7.16 29.12
CA SER A 295 10.85 8.59 29.36
C SER A 295 9.59 9.17 30.01
N ASP A 296 9.72 9.57 31.28
CA ASP A 296 8.76 10.35 32.09
C ASP A 296 8.56 11.79 31.54
N ASN A 297 8.52 11.97 30.22
CA ASN A 297 8.34 13.29 29.63
C ASN A 297 6.86 13.62 29.48
N ILE A 298 6.46 14.75 30.07
CA ILE A 298 5.14 15.38 29.84
C ILE A 298 4.96 15.76 28.35
N PHE A 299 6.05 15.81 27.56
CA PHE A 299 6.04 16.15 26.14
C PHE A 299 6.32 14.96 25.23
N ALA A 300 5.50 14.80 24.19
CA ALA A 300 5.74 13.89 23.07
C ALA A 300 6.05 14.70 21.80
N CYS A 301 7.28 14.57 21.28
CA CYS A 301 7.68 15.18 20.01
C CYS A 301 7.33 14.27 18.83
N TYR A 302 6.72 14.85 17.80
CA TYR A 302 6.41 14.18 16.54
C TYR A 302 7.00 14.92 15.35
N TYR A 303 7.74 14.20 14.52
CA TYR A 303 8.36 14.75 13.31
C TYR A 303 7.48 14.49 12.09
N ILE A 304 7.11 15.54 11.37
CA ILE A 304 6.19 15.46 10.22
C ILE A 304 6.89 16.00 8.98
N ASP A 305 6.98 15.17 7.94
CA ASP A 305 7.64 15.51 6.68
C ASP A 305 7.12 14.65 5.51
N GLY A 306 7.30 15.18 4.30
CA GLY A 306 6.85 14.61 3.03
C GLY A 306 7.96 13.85 2.29
N ASN A 307 7.62 12.69 1.73
CA ASN A 307 8.44 11.94 0.79
C ASN A 307 7.78 11.88 -0.60
N THR A 308 8.38 12.56 -1.57
CA THR A 308 7.89 12.56 -2.96
C THR A 308 8.34 11.33 -3.74
N LYS A 309 7.41 10.69 -4.45
CA LYS A 309 7.66 9.59 -5.39
C LYS A 309 7.46 10.02 -6.83
N ALA A 310 8.44 9.73 -7.70
CA ALA A 310 8.30 10.00 -9.12
C ALA A 310 7.24 9.11 -9.77
N LEU A 311 6.25 9.73 -10.41
CA LEU A 311 5.23 9.05 -11.19
C LEU A 311 5.50 9.22 -12.69
N TRP A 312 5.77 8.11 -13.37
CA TRP A 312 5.98 8.11 -14.82
C TRP A 312 4.65 7.85 -15.54
N SER A 313 4.10 8.87 -16.19
CA SER A 313 2.87 8.75 -16.96
C SER A 313 2.84 9.74 -18.12
N SER A 314 2.31 9.30 -19.26
CA SER A 314 1.97 10.17 -20.40
C SER A 314 0.72 11.02 -20.14
N LYS A 315 -0.09 10.66 -19.13
CA LYS A 315 -1.30 11.40 -18.74
C LYS A 315 -0.94 12.58 -17.83
N PRO A 316 -1.64 13.73 -17.96
CA PRO A 316 -1.45 14.85 -17.05
C PRO A 316 -1.94 14.47 -15.65
N CYS A 317 -1.03 14.33 -14.70
CA CYS A 317 -1.30 14.05 -13.29
C CYS A 317 -0.78 15.22 -12.45
N HIS A 318 -1.09 15.24 -11.15
CA HIS A 318 -0.56 16.25 -10.25
C HIS A 318 0.96 16.19 -10.17
N LYS A 319 1.59 17.36 -10.06
CA LYS A 319 3.04 17.53 -10.09
C LYS A 319 3.55 18.12 -8.80
N GLY A 320 4.78 17.76 -8.45
CA GLY A 320 5.53 18.29 -7.32
C GLY A 320 7.03 18.24 -7.62
N LYS A 321 7.83 18.90 -6.79
CA LYS A 321 9.29 18.86 -6.88
C LYS A 321 9.77 17.50 -6.38
N VAL A 322 10.27 16.64 -7.27
CA VAL A 322 10.82 15.35 -6.86
C VAL A 322 12.31 15.53 -6.59
N THR A 323 12.67 15.64 -5.30
CA THR A 323 14.03 15.98 -4.84
C THR A 323 15.10 15.08 -5.43
N MET A 324 14.85 13.76 -5.49
CA MET A 324 15.79 12.78 -6.06
C MET A 324 16.16 13.05 -7.53
N PHE A 325 15.28 13.67 -8.31
CA PHE A 325 15.53 14.02 -9.71
C PHE A 325 15.78 15.51 -9.94
N GLY A 326 15.71 16.35 -8.89
CA GLY A 326 15.93 17.79 -8.99
C GLY A 326 14.96 18.55 -9.89
N ARG A 327 13.75 18.00 -10.17
CA ARG A 327 12.80 18.60 -11.12
C ARG A 327 11.34 18.46 -10.71
N VAL A 328 10.49 19.35 -11.21
CA VAL A 328 9.03 19.26 -11.07
C VAL A 328 8.47 18.28 -12.09
N MET A 329 7.83 17.22 -11.62
CA MET A 329 7.22 16.20 -12.47
C MET A 329 6.00 15.57 -11.81
N ASN A 330 5.27 14.72 -12.53
CA ASN A 330 4.15 13.99 -11.95
C ASN A 330 4.65 13.18 -10.73
N CYS A 331 3.94 13.25 -9.61
CA CYS A 331 4.35 12.59 -8.39
C CYS A 331 3.19 12.12 -7.52
N LEU A 332 3.51 11.24 -6.58
CA LEU A 332 2.74 11.05 -5.36
C LEU A 332 3.56 11.61 -4.21
N GLU A 333 2.92 12.09 -3.16
CA GLU A 333 3.59 12.52 -1.94
C GLU A 333 3.08 11.70 -0.78
N GLN A 334 4.00 11.24 0.06
CA GLN A 334 3.67 10.55 1.29
C GLN A 334 4.01 11.43 2.47
N VAL A 335 3.07 11.69 3.35
CA VAL A 335 3.36 12.39 4.60
C VAL A 335 3.56 11.34 5.68
N PHE A 336 4.67 11.42 6.42
CA PHE A 336 5.00 10.51 7.51
C PHE A 336 5.04 11.26 8.83
N ILE A 337 4.67 10.55 9.89
CA ILE A 337 4.83 10.99 11.27
C ILE A 337 5.77 10.01 11.96
N HIS A 338 6.87 10.54 12.50
CA HIS A 338 7.80 9.78 13.33
C HIS A 338 7.66 10.22 14.78
N ASP A 339 7.93 9.30 15.71
CA ASP A 339 8.06 9.64 17.13
C ASP A 339 9.37 10.41 17.42
N GLY A 340 9.58 10.81 18.67
CA GLY A 340 10.76 11.55 19.09
C GLY A 340 12.09 10.81 18.93
N GLN A 341 12.06 9.48 18.76
CA GLN A 341 13.25 8.66 18.51
C GLN A 341 13.51 8.44 17.01
N GLY A 342 12.56 8.81 16.14
CA GLY A 342 12.66 8.65 14.71
C GLY A 342 12.08 7.34 14.18
N HIS A 343 11.17 6.70 14.93
CA HIS A 343 10.42 5.55 14.45
C HIS A 343 9.21 6.02 13.62
N PRO A 344 9.03 5.55 12.38
CA PRO A 344 7.84 5.85 11.59
C PRO A 344 6.61 5.14 12.17
N ILE A 345 5.66 5.91 12.72
CA ILE A 345 4.46 5.39 13.39
C ILE A 345 3.18 5.57 12.56
N TYR A 346 3.15 6.54 11.63
CA TYR A 346 1.99 6.82 10.80
C TYR A 346 2.38 7.39 9.44
N PHE A 347 1.56 7.16 8.43
CA PHE A 347 1.72 7.78 7.12
C PHE A 347 0.41 7.84 6.33
N GLN A 348 0.36 8.72 5.33
CA GLN A 348 -0.67 8.71 4.29
C GLN A 348 -0.05 9.03 2.92
N THR A 349 -0.60 8.45 1.84
CA THR A 349 -0.17 8.76 0.47
C THR A 349 -1.21 9.65 -0.22
N PHE A 350 -0.76 10.77 -0.75
CA PHE A 350 -1.58 11.72 -1.48
C PHE A 350 -1.24 11.71 -2.97
N ASN A 351 -2.25 12.00 -3.78
CA ASN A 351 -2.08 12.22 -5.21
C ASN A 351 -1.56 13.64 -5.46
N GLY A 352 -0.31 13.75 -5.90
CA GLY A 352 0.34 15.04 -6.11
C GLY A 352 1.06 15.54 -4.87
N HIS A 353 1.10 16.87 -4.73
CA HIS A 353 1.69 17.53 -3.57
C HIS A 353 0.69 17.52 -2.40
N ALA A 354 1.13 17.06 -1.24
CA ALA A 354 0.37 17.13 0.01
C ALA A 354 0.70 18.45 0.70
N ASP A 355 -0.33 19.27 0.95
CA ASP A 355 -0.18 20.44 1.81
C ASP A 355 0.00 19.95 3.27
N LEU A 356 1.23 20.03 3.77
CA LEU A 356 1.56 19.59 5.13
C LEU A 356 0.76 20.36 6.17
N GLY A 357 0.51 21.65 5.96
CA GLY A 357 -0.25 22.47 6.89
C GLY A 357 -1.70 22.01 6.98
N LYS A 358 -2.34 21.74 5.84
CA LYS A 358 -3.73 21.28 5.78
C LYS A 358 -3.93 19.86 6.34
N ASN A 359 -2.98 18.97 6.11
CA ASN A 359 -3.16 17.54 6.42
C ASN A 359 -2.58 17.12 7.77
N SER A 360 -1.58 17.85 8.31
CA SER A 360 -0.89 17.49 9.56
C SER A 360 -1.85 17.38 10.74
N LEU A 361 -2.73 18.35 10.95
CA LEU A 361 -3.72 18.34 12.04
C LEU A 361 -4.64 17.11 11.97
N GLY A 362 -5.25 16.86 10.81
CA GLY A 362 -6.14 15.70 10.66
C GLY A 362 -5.43 14.35 10.80
N MET A 363 -4.14 14.27 10.46
CA MET A 363 -3.33 13.07 10.73
C MET A 363 -3.00 12.93 12.22
N MET A 364 -2.72 14.04 12.91
CA MET A 364 -2.45 14.03 14.35
C MET A 364 -3.70 13.72 15.18
N ASP A 365 -4.89 14.17 14.76
CA ASP A 365 -6.14 13.84 15.43
C ASP A 365 -6.39 12.32 15.41
N LYS A 366 -6.10 11.66 14.29
CA LYS A 366 -6.14 10.19 14.19
C LYS A 366 -5.13 9.53 15.15
N ILE A 367 -3.88 10.01 15.20
CA ILE A 367 -2.88 9.50 16.15
C ILE A 367 -3.35 9.69 17.60
N SER A 368 -3.92 10.86 17.92
CA SER A 368 -4.44 11.17 19.25
C SER A 368 -5.58 10.24 19.65
N GLU A 369 -6.46 9.87 18.71
CA GLU A 369 -7.49 8.85 18.91
C GLU A 369 -6.86 7.48 19.22
N TYR A 370 -5.86 7.06 18.43
CA TYR A 370 -5.17 5.78 18.64
C TYR A 370 -4.44 5.69 19.99
N LEU A 371 -3.93 6.82 20.48
CA LEU A 371 -3.30 6.93 21.80
C LEU A 371 -4.31 6.82 22.95
N LYS A 372 -5.51 7.39 22.81
CA LYS A 372 -6.56 7.31 23.86
C LYS A 372 -6.95 5.86 24.15
N ASP A 373 -6.96 5.01 23.12
CA ASP A 373 -7.34 3.60 23.26
C ASP A 373 -6.23 2.71 23.87
N THR A 374 -4.98 3.22 23.95
CA THR A 374 -3.82 2.44 24.42
C THR A 374 -3.35 2.79 25.83
N THR A 375 -3.82 3.90 26.40
CA THR A 375 -3.51 4.31 27.78
C THR A 375 -4.58 3.83 28.77
N THR A 376 -4.26 2.81 29.57
CA THR A 376 -5.05 2.40 30.76
C THR A 376 -4.84 3.29 31.98
N LEU A 377 -3.87 4.21 31.92
CA LEU A 377 -3.68 5.27 32.91
C LEU A 377 -4.70 6.37 32.64
N GLY A 378 -5.87 6.22 33.26
CA GLY A 378 -6.92 7.22 33.23
C GLY A 378 -6.44 8.61 33.67
N ASP A 379 -6.93 9.63 32.96
CA ASP A 379 -7.25 10.98 33.44
C ASP A 379 -6.24 11.78 34.27
N GLN A 380 -4.99 11.36 34.47
CA GLN A 380 -4.07 12.05 35.40
C GLN A 380 -2.93 12.84 34.75
N PHE A 381 -2.58 12.62 33.48
CA PHE A 381 -1.56 13.41 32.79
C PHE A 381 -1.95 13.72 31.34
N THR A 382 -2.27 14.98 31.05
CA THR A 382 -2.34 15.49 29.68
C THR A 382 -0.93 15.56 29.10
N VAL A 383 -0.57 14.61 28.24
CA VAL A 383 0.69 14.66 27.48
C VAL A 383 0.59 15.78 26.45
N ASN A 384 1.46 16.78 26.58
CA ASN A 384 1.57 17.89 25.64
C ASN A 384 2.29 17.41 24.37
N ARG A 385 1.70 17.61 23.19
CA ARG A 385 2.25 17.09 21.94
C ARG A 385 2.88 18.22 21.13
N ILE A 386 4.12 18.03 20.71
CA ILE A 386 4.89 19.01 19.94
C ILE A 386 5.08 18.50 18.51
N LEU A 387 4.51 19.21 17.54
CA LEU A 387 4.62 18.92 16.11
C LEU A 387 5.81 19.67 15.51
N ILE A 388 6.77 18.93 15.01
CA ILE A 388 8.01 19.49 14.45
C ILE A 388 7.97 19.33 12.94
N LEU A 389 7.88 20.47 12.25
CA LEU A 389 7.67 20.58 10.81
C LEU A 389 8.87 21.23 10.14
N ASP A 390 9.20 20.82 8.92
CA ASP A 390 10.15 21.57 8.08
C ASP A 390 9.59 22.96 7.72
N GLY A 391 10.39 23.83 7.10
CA GLY A 391 10.00 25.19 6.70
C GLY A 391 8.75 25.26 5.82
N GLY A 392 8.34 24.16 5.19
CA GLY A 392 7.04 24.06 4.51
C GLY A 392 5.82 24.27 5.42
N GLY A 393 5.97 24.14 6.74
CA GLY A 393 4.91 24.36 7.73
C GLY A 393 4.82 25.78 8.30
N ASN A 394 5.65 26.72 7.82
CA ASN A 394 5.77 28.05 8.42
C ASN A 394 4.76 29.10 7.93
N GLY A 395 3.77 28.69 7.13
CA GLY A 395 2.74 29.59 6.62
C GLY A 395 1.81 30.08 7.74
N VAL A 396 1.57 31.39 7.84
CA VAL A 396 0.76 32.00 8.92
C VAL A 396 -0.61 31.34 9.07
N LYS A 397 -1.28 31.01 7.96
CA LYS A 397 -2.55 30.26 8.00
C LYS A 397 -2.42 28.94 8.78
N THR A 398 -1.39 28.15 8.49
CA THR A 398 -1.10 26.89 9.18
C THR A 398 -0.76 27.11 10.65
N LEU A 399 0.04 28.14 10.96
CA LEU A 399 0.39 28.49 12.33
C LEU A 399 -0.83 28.90 13.16
N ARG A 400 -1.80 29.61 12.56
CA ARG A 400 -3.08 29.96 13.19
C ARG A 400 -3.91 28.73 13.50
N GLU A 401 -4.03 27.81 12.55
CA GLU A 401 -4.75 26.55 12.71
C GLU A 401 -4.12 25.69 13.82
N LEU A 402 -2.79 25.59 13.85
CA LEU A 402 -2.04 24.89 14.91
C LEU A 402 -2.20 25.56 16.29
N SER A 403 -2.12 26.89 16.35
CA SER A 403 -2.27 27.63 17.61
C SER A 403 -3.68 27.59 18.18
N GLY A 404 -4.69 27.34 17.34
CA GLY A 404 -6.07 27.11 17.76
C GLY A 404 -6.38 25.66 18.16
N SER A 405 -5.39 24.77 18.11
CA SER A 405 -5.51 23.35 18.46
C SER A 405 -4.86 23.04 19.81
N ASP A 406 -5.02 21.81 20.30
CA ASP A 406 -4.36 21.31 21.52
C ASP A 406 -2.87 20.94 21.29
N TYR A 407 -2.32 21.20 20.10
CA TYR A 407 -0.95 20.86 19.73
C TYR A 407 -0.01 22.06 19.79
N PHE A 408 1.21 21.80 20.24
CA PHE A 408 2.32 22.73 20.09
C PHE A 408 3.05 22.52 18.77
N PHE A 409 3.75 23.52 18.26
CA PHE A 409 4.54 23.39 17.05
C PHE A 409 5.96 23.94 17.21
N ILE A 410 6.89 23.40 16.42
CA ILE A 410 8.21 23.99 16.16
C ILE A 410 8.49 23.91 14.65
N THR A 411 8.80 25.03 14.02
CA THR A 411 9.23 25.07 12.62
C THR A 411 10.29 26.16 12.40
N ILE A 412 10.82 26.28 11.18
CA ILE A 412 11.87 27.25 10.82
C ILE A 412 11.34 28.28 9.83
N LEU A 413 11.81 29.52 9.97
CA LEU A 413 11.62 30.57 8.98
C LEU A 413 12.74 30.58 7.95
N ASP A 414 12.36 30.84 6.69
CA ASP A 414 13.30 31.13 5.62
C ASP A 414 13.96 32.49 5.82
N SER A 415 15.18 32.65 5.30
CA SER A 415 15.96 33.88 5.45
C SER A 415 15.27 35.13 4.89
N ASN A 416 14.41 34.98 3.87
CA ASN A 416 13.63 36.07 3.30
C ASN A 416 12.40 36.47 4.14
N GLN A 417 12.02 35.66 5.14
CA GLN A 417 10.89 35.95 6.01
C GLN A 417 11.29 36.76 7.24
N ILE A 418 12.59 36.93 7.50
CA ILE A 418 13.12 37.59 8.69
C ILE A 418 13.62 39.00 8.33
N THR A 419 13.14 40.00 9.06
CA THR A 419 13.68 41.36 9.04
C THR A 419 13.61 41.93 10.46
N ASP A 420 14.53 42.84 10.79
CA ASP A 420 14.59 43.44 12.15
C ASP A 420 13.27 44.11 12.56
N ARG A 421 12.50 44.61 11.59
CA ARG A 421 11.19 45.23 11.82
C ARG A 421 10.12 44.26 12.31
N LYS A 422 10.31 42.95 12.12
CA LYS A 422 9.37 41.91 12.58
C LYS A 422 9.66 41.46 14.00
N ILE A 423 10.79 41.83 14.57
CA ILE A 423 11.19 41.43 15.92
C ILE A 423 10.57 42.42 16.91
N LYS A 424 9.72 41.92 17.80
CA LYS A 424 8.98 42.71 18.79
C LYS A 424 9.76 42.84 20.11
N SER A 425 10.34 41.75 20.58
CA SER A 425 11.10 41.67 21.84
C SER A 425 12.24 40.68 21.69
N VAL A 426 13.31 40.86 22.48
CA VAL A 426 14.53 40.05 22.41
C VAL A 426 15.06 39.84 23.83
N SER A 427 15.44 38.61 24.16
CA SER A 427 16.08 38.21 25.41
C SER A 427 17.61 38.35 25.34
N GLU A 428 18.30 38.09 26.45
CA GLU A 428 19.76 38.07 26.47
C GLU A 428 20.31 36.89 25.65
N LYS A 429 21.39 37.19 24.92
CA LYS A 429 22.12 36.19 24.14
C LYS A 429 22.85 35.24 25.06
N LYS A 430 22.57 33.94 24.94
CA LYS A 430 23.24 32.88 25.71
C LYS A 430 23.92 31.85 24.81
N ARG A 431 24.86 31.08 25.35
CA ARG A 431 25.47 29.94 24.64
C ARG A 431 24.46 28.81 24.55
N TYR A 432 24.45 28.08 23.43
CA TYR A 432 23.62 26.90 23.24
C TYR A 432 24.21 25.70 23.97
N ASP A 433 23.41 25.00 24.78
CA ASP A 433 23.89 23.90 25.63
C ASP A 433 24.30 22.65 24.83
N PHE A 434 23.72 22.45 23.64
CA PHE A 434 23.90 21.22 22.85
C PHE A 434 24.73 21.41 21.57
N GLY A 435 25.40 22.55 21.39
CA GLY A 435 26.22 22.76 20.20
C GLY A 435 26.85 24.14 20.05
N ASP A 436 27.56 24.31 18.92
CA ASP A 436 28.36 25.50 18.65
C ASP A 436 27.55 26.65 18.06
N ALA A 437 26.73 27.26 18.92
CA ALA A 437 25.91 28.41 18.59
C ALA A 437 25.65 29.30 19.81
N TYR A 438 25.20 30.51 19.55
CA TYR A 438 24.51 31.34 20.53
C TYR A 438 23.04 31.41 20.19
N ILE A 439 22.18 31.40 21.20
CA ILE A 439 20.73 31.49 21.01
C ILE A 439 20.18 32.74 21.68
N VAL A 440 19.12 33.26 21.06
CA VAL A 440 18.39 34.43 21.51
C VAL A 440 16.91 34.12 21.38
N ASP A 441 16.20 34.12 22.50
CA ASP A 441 14.73 34.04 22.53
C ASP A 441 14.13 35.39 22.14
N CYS A 442 13.09 35.40 21.32
CA CYS A 442 12.43 36.62 20.88
C CYS A 442 10.96 36.39 20.57
N THR A 443 10.21 37.48 20.41
CA THR A 443 8.86 37.45 19.85
C THR A 443 8.88 38.12 18.48
N ILE A 444 8.19 37.52 17.51
CA ILE A 444 8.11 38.04 16.15
C ILE A 444 6.66 38.23 15.68
N GLU A 445 6.49 39.13 14.73
CA GLU A 445 5.23 39.42 14.06
C GLU A 445 5.29 39.03 12.58
N LEU A 446 4.35 38.19 12.15
CA LEU A 446 4.22 37.69 10.79
C LEU A 446 2.88 38.14 10.19
N GLU A 447 2.87 38.59 8.94
CA GLU A 447 1.63 38.96 8.25
C GLU A 447 1.11 37.80 7.40
N ASP A 448 -0.19 37.53 7.45
CA ASP A 448 -0.81 36.50 6.62
C ASP A 448 -0.87 36.96 5.15
N SER A 449 -0.20 36.21 4.26
CA SER A 449 -0.22 36.50 2.83
C SER A 449 -1.60 36.36 2.18
N ASN A 450 -2.50 35.56 2.77
CA ASN A 450 -3.86 35.35 2.28
C ASN A 450 -4.87 36.37 2.84
N ASP A 451 -4.54 37.02 3.95
CA ASP A 451 -5.41 37.96 4.66
C ASP A 451 -4.59 39.20 5.07
N LYS A 452 -4.47 40.14 4.13
CA LYS A 452 -3.61 41.32 4.29
C LYS A 452 -4.04 42.16 5.50
N GLY A 453 -3.06 42.55 6.32
CA GLY A 453 -3.28 43.28 7.56
C GLY A 453 -3.52 42.39 8.79
N TYR A 454 -3.69 41.07 8.63
CA TYR A 454 -3.69 40.16 9.76
C TYR A 454 -2.26 39.90 10.25
N ILE A 455 -1.97 40.28 11.49
CA ILE A 455 -0.69 40.06 12.14
C ILE A 455 -0.80 38.86 13.11
N PHE A 456 0.11 37.92 12.97
CA PHE A 456 0.28 36.76 13.82
C PHE A 456 1.56 36.90 14.64
N GLU A 457 1.40 36.92 15.95
CA GLU A 457 2.50 37.03 16.91
C GLU A 457 2.89 35.64 17.44
N THR A 458 4.18 35.34 17.49
CA THR A 458 4.68 34.03 17.94
C THR A 458 6.08 34.12 18.56
N ARG A 459 6.42 33.17 19.45
CA ARG A 459 7.76 33.05 20.01
C ARG A 459 8.70 32.55 18.91
N ALA A 460 9.91 33.08 18.91
CA ALA A 460 10.97 32.69 18.00
C ALA A 460 12.29 32.51 18.73
N VAL A 461 13.16 31.67 18.18
CA VAL A 461 14.51 31.44 18.69
C VAL A 461 15.49 31.70 17.56
N GLN A 462 16.29 32.75 17.68
CA GLN A 462 17.39 33.02 16.76
C GLN A 462 18.60 32.19 17.18
N VAL A 463 19.11 31.36 16.27
CA VAL A 463 20.28 30.52 16.46
C VAL A 463 21.41 31.08 15.60
N HIS A 464 22.38 31.71 16.26
CA HIS A 464 23.60 32.24 15.66
C HIS A 464 24.69 31.19 15.74
N TRP A 465 24.87 30.44 14.65
CA TRP A 465 25.91 29.42 14.53
C TRP A 465 27.30 30.06 14.49
N ASP A 466 28.28 29.40 15.09
CA ASP A 466 29.68 29.88 15.10
C ASP A 466 30.29 29.97 13.69
N ASN A 467 29.69 29.29 12.71
CA ASN A 467 30.04 29.38 11.28
C ASN A 467 29.48 30.62 10.57
N GLY A 468 28.81 31.53 11.30
CA GLY A 468 28.25 32.77 10.78
C GLY A 468 26.84 32.66 10.19
N ARG A 469 26.25 31.45 10.13
CA ARG A 469 24.84 31.29 9.73
C ARG A 469 23.91 31.68 10.87
N THR A 470 22.74 32.23 10.52
CA THR A 470 21.65 32.44 11.47
C THR A 470 20.42 31.68 11.00
N SER A 471 19.77 30.97 11.92
CA SER A 471 18.49 30.30 11.73
C SER A 471 17.48 30.89 12.70
N VAL A 472 16.20 30.94 12.32
CA VAL A 472 15.14 31.41 13.24
C VAL A 472 14.07 30.34 13.30
N LEU A 473 13.93 29.73 14.46
CA LEU A 473 12.86 28.78 14.76
C LEU A 473 11.67 29.54 15.33
N ILE A 474 10.45 29.05 15.11
CA ILE A 474 9.22 29.62 15.67
C ILE A 474 8.41 28.54 16.38
N THR A 475 7.72 28.93 17.44
CA THR A 475 6.94 28.01 18.29
C THR A 475 5.87 28.75 19.09
N ASN A 476 4.81 28.03 19.48
CA ASN A 476 3.83 28.47 20.49
C ASN A 476 4.14 27.95 21.91
N LEU A 477 5.27 27.27 22.13
CA LEU A 477 5.72 26.84 23.45
C LEU A 477 6.27 28.03 24.25
N SER A 478 5.87 28.19 25.51
CA SER A 478 6.49 29.19 26.40
C SER A 478 7.84 28.70 26.92
N GLU A 479 8.72 29.63 27.30
CA GLU A 479 10.06 29.30 27.83
C GLU A 479 9.98 28.54 29.16
N GLU A 480 8.99 28.87 29.99
CA GLU A 480 8.73 28.21 31.28
C GLU A 480 8.40 26.72 31.12
N ILE A 481 7.75 26.37 30.01
CA ILE A 481 7.26 25.02 29.74
C ILE A 481 8.29 24.21 28.94
N PHE A 482 8.93 24.84 27.95
CA PHE A 482 9.92 24.20 27.10
C PHE A 482 11.07 25.16 26.80
N SER A 483 12.26 24.83 27.31
CA SER A 483 13.43 25.70 27.25
C SER A 483 13.85 26.01 25.82
N THR A 484 14.46 27.19 25.63
CA THR A 484 15.00 27.63 24.34
C THR A 484 15.97 26.61 23.74
N ASP A 485 16.83 26.00 24.55
CA ASP A 485 17.76 24.95 24.13
C ASP A 485 17.02 23.70 23.64
N ASN A 486 15.95 23.29 24.32
CA ASN A 486 15.16 22.13 23.90
C ASN A 486 14.38 22.41 22.61
N VAL A 487 13.89 23.64 22.38
CA VAL A 487 13.27 24.02 21.09
C VAL A 487 14.26 23.78 19.95
N VAL A 488 15.49 24.28 20.11
CA VAL A 488 16.56 24.15 19.10
C VAL A 488 16.93 22.68 18.91
N LYS A 489 17.20 21.96 20.01
CA LYS A 489 17.57 20.54 19.97
C LYS A 489 16.51 19.69 19.29
N SER A 490 15.24 19.85 19.69
CA SER A 490 14.13 19.10 19.13
C SER A 490 13.98 19.33 17.63
N TYR A 491 14.09 20.59 17.16
CA TYR A 491 14.05 20.89 15.74
C TYR A 491 15.18 20.23 14.95
N PHE A 492 16.43 20.35 15.40
CA PHE A 492 17.58 19.80 14.67
C PHE A 492 17.69 18.27 14.77
N ASN A 493 17.13 17.66 15.81
CA ASN A 493 16.97 16.21 15.91
C ASN A 493 16.03 15.63 14.82
N ARG A 494 15.23 16.47 14.14
CA ARG A 494 14.45 16.05 12.95
C ARG A 494 15.33 15.43 11.87
N TRP A 495 16.55 15.96 11.66
CA TRP A 495 17.44 15.45 10.61
C TRP A 495 17.82 13.97 10.82
N PRO A 496 18.41 13.57 11.97
CA PRO A 496 18.70 12.16 12.21
C PRO A 496 17.44 11.31 12.41
N ALA A 497 16.35 11.87 12.97
CA ALA A 497 15.13 11.11 13.27
C ALA A 497 14.25 10.84 12.04
N GLN A 498 14.26 11.71 11.02
CA GLN A 498 13.33 11.62 9.89
C GLN A 498 14.03 11.67 8.53
N GLU A 499 14.88 12.67 8.26
CA GLU A 499 15.51 12.80 6.94
C GLU A 499 16.48 11.65 6.65
N LEU A 500 17.29 11.28 7.65
CA LEU A 500 18.18 10.14 7.55
C LEU A 500 17.40 8.83 7.41
N ASN A 501 16.30 8.69 8.17
CA ASN A 501 15.39 7.54 8.08
C ASN A 501 14.81 7.40 6.66
N PHE A 502 14.35 8.49 6.03
CA PHE A 502 13.91 8.45 4.63
C PHE A 502 15.00 8.02 3.66
N LYS A 503 16.23 8.53 3.83
CA LYS A 503 17.36 8.10 3.00
C LYS A 503 17.59 6.59 3.14
N ASP A 504 17.50 6.10 4.36
CA ASP A 504 17.71 4.70 4.67
C ASP A 504 16.60 3.80 4.09
N MET A 505 15.33 4.13 4.35
CA MET A 505 14.17 3.43 3.78
C MET A 505 14.14 3.47 2.24
N LYS A 506 14.68 4.52 1.61
CA LYS A 506 14.83 4.56 0.15
C LYS A 506 15.80 3.49 -0.36
N SER A 507 16.87 3.22 0.38
CA SER A 507 17.89 2.23 0.03
C SER A 507 17.49 0.80 0.41
N GLY A 508 16.95 0.58 1.62
CA GLY A 508 16.61 -0.74 2.13
C GLY A 508 15.27 -1.28 1.62
N VAL A 509 14.19 -0.49 1.75
CA VAL A 509 12.81 -0.96 1.47
C VAL A 509 12.18 -0.31 0.22
N ASN A 510 12.94 0.48 -0.52
CA ASN A 510 12.51 1.13 -1.77
C ASN A 510 11.23 1.97 -1.59
N ILE A 511 11.18 2.80 -0.55
CA ILE A 511 9.97 3.58 -0.23
C ILE A 511 9.63 4.64 -1.29
N HIS A 512 10.62 5.14 -2.03
CA HIS A 512 10.45 6.12 -3.13
C HIS A 512 9.67 5.59 -4.35
N ARG A 513 9.35 4.30 -4.38
CA ARG A 513 8.76 3.66 -5.55
C ARG A 513 7.24 3.54 -5.44
N VAL A 514 6.57 4.03 -6.48
CA VAL A 514 5.11 3.94 -6.64
C VAL A 514 4.66 2.50 -6.87
N VAL A 515 3.61 2.09 -6.16
CA VAL A 515 2.87 0.86 -6.41
C VAL A 515 1.43 1.18 -6.82
N GLY A 516 0.92 0.49 -7.84
CA GLY A 516 -0.40 0.78 -8.40
C GLY A 516 -0.36 1.86 -9.49
N TYR A 517 -1.31 1.77 -10.43
CA TYR A 517 -1.33 2.61 -11.63
C TYR A 517 -2.73 3.08 -12.03
N GLY A 518 -3.75 2.81 -11.20
CA GLY A 518 -5.13 3.22 -11.45
C GLY A 518 -5.23 4.73 -11.49
N LYS A 519 -6.04 5.27 -12.39
CA LYS A 519 -6.26 6.72 -12.53
C LYS A 519 -7.71 7.00 -12.89
N LYS A 520 -8.23 8.13 -12.40
CA LYS A 520 -9.55 8.67 -12.71
C LYS A 520 -9.39 10.08 -13.27
N LEU A 521 -10.13 10.41 -14.33
CA LEU A 521 -10.16 11.78 -14.83
C LEU A 521 -11.10 12.60 -13.93
N VAL A 522 -10.59 13.67 -13.34
CA VAL A 522 -11.32 14.53 -12.40
C VAL A 522 -11.19 15.99 -12.82
N ASP A 523 -12.06 16.84 -12.26
CA ASP A 523 -11.93 18.28 -12.39
C ASP A 523 -10.69 18.80 -11.65
N ASN A 524 -9.96 19.67 -12.32
CA ASN A 524 -8.81 20.35 -11.76
C ASN A 524 -9.30 21.64 -11.08
N VAL A 525 -9.75 21.50 -9.83
CA VAL A 525 -10.35 22.58 -9.03
C VAL A 525 -9.46 23.83 -9.02
N THR A 526 -8.16 23.68 -8.79
CA THR A 526 -7.20 24.80 -8.79
C THR A 526 -7.14 25.53 -10.14
N VAL A 527 -7.23 24.80 -11.26
CA VAL A 527 -7.27 25.43 -12.59
C VAL A 527 -8.63 26.07 -12.85
N LEU A 528 -9.73 25.49 -12.39
CA LEU A 528 -11.07 26.06 -12.51
C LEU A 528 -11.19 27.38 -11.75
N GLU A 529 -10.80 27.41 -10.48
CA GLU A 529 -10.75 28.63 -9.66
C GLU A 529 -9.85 29.71 -10.29
N LYS A 530 -8.70 29.29 -10.83
CA LYS A 530 -7.81 30.22 -11.53
C LYS A 530 -8.43 30.76 -12.82
N ILE A 531 -9.17 29.95 -13.57
CA ILE A 531 -9.92 30.37 -14.76
C ILE A 531 -10.99 31.39 -14.37
N GLU A 532 -11.76 31.13 -13.31
CA GLU A 532 -12.79 32.04 -12.82
C GLU A 532 -12.20 33.38 -12.38
N ARG A 533 -11.13 33.35 -11.58
CA ARG A 533 -10.41 34.56 -11.17
C ARG A 533 -9.88 35.35 -12.36
N LEU A 534 -9.25 34.68 -13.33
CA LEU A 534 -8.73 35.34 -14.53
C LEU A 534 -9.83 35.91 -15.42
N ARG A 535 -11.01 35.27 -15.47
CA ARG A 535 -12.18 35.79 -16.18
C ARG A 535 -12.70 37.05 -15.53
N GLY A 536 -12.99 37.02 -14.23
CA GLY A 536 -13.45 38.21 -13.50
C GLY A 536 -12.48 39.39 -13.66
N GLN A 537 -11.19 39.13 -13.44
CA GLN A 537 -10.13 40.12 -13.62
C GLN A 537 -9.93 40.62 -15.07
N LYS A 538 -10.36 39.85 -16.07
CA LYS A 538 -10.32 40.24 -17.49
C LYS A 538 -11.57 41.05 -17.82
N ASP A 539 -12.73 40.65 -17.34
CA ASP A 539 -14.00 41.35 -17.53
C ASP A 539 -13.97 42.74 -16.87
N GLU A 540 -13.37 42.87 -15.68
CA GLU A 540 -13.10 44.17 -15.04
C GLU A 540 -12.22 45.08 -15.90
N LEU A 541 -11.12 44.56 -16.46
CA LEU A 541 -10.24 45.33 -17.33
C LEU A 541 -10.90 45.68 -18.67
N GLU A 542 -11.74 44.79 -19.21
CA GLU A 542 -12.53 45.06 -20.43
C GLU A 542 -13.58 46.15 -20.16
N TRP A 543 -14.13 46.20 -18.95
CA TRP A 543 -15.01 47.28 -18.52
C TRP A 543 -14.27 48.61 -18.36
N GLU A 544 -13.11 48.63 -17.68
CA GLU A 544 -12.27 49.84 -17.55
C GLU A 544 -11.79 50.38 -18.90
N LEU A 545 -11.48 49.48 -19.85
CA LEU A 545 -11.01 49.82 -21.19
C LEU A 545 -12.14 49.87 -22.22
N LYS A 546 -13.42 49.93 -21.81
CA LYS A 546 -14.55 49.84 -22.72
C LYS A 546 -14.47 50.86 -23.87
N ASP A 547 -14.31 52.15 -23.55
CA ASP A 547 -14.29 53.20 -24.58
C ASP A 547 -13.04 53.08 -25.49
N PRO A 548 -11.81 52.89 -24.96
CA PRO A 548 -10.64 52.60 -25.82
C PRO A 548 -10.79 51.33 -26.67
N LEU A 549 -11.41 50.27 -26.16
CA LEU A 549 -11.63 49.02 -26.88
C LEU A 549 -12.67 49.18 -27.99
N ASP A 550 -13.75 49.93 -27.74
CA ASP A 550 -14.76 50.23 -28.75
C ASP A 550 -14.18 51.14 -29.86
N GLU A 551 -13.34 52.12 -29.50
CA GLU A 551 -12.62 52.94 -30.48
C GLU A 551 -11.67 52.08 -31.34
N ILE A 552 -10.89 51.20 -30.72
CA ILE A 552 -10.03 50.25 -31.44
C ILE A 552 -10.86 49.35 -32.35
N ARG A 553 -12.00 48.82 -31.88
CA ARG A 553 -12.88 47.94 -32.66
C ARG A 553 -13.40 48.62 -33.93
N ASN A 554 -13.85 49.87 -33.82
CA ASN A 554 -14.30 50.67 -34.98
C ASN A 554 -13.15 50.89 -35.99
N ILE A 555 -11.93 51.13 -35.49
CA ILE A 555 -10.73 51.28 -36.33
C ILE A 555 -10.33 49.94 -36.96
N GLU A 556 -10.50 48.82 -36.26
CA GLU A 556 -10.24 47.46 -36.74
C GLU A 556 -11.20 47.05 -37.87
N GLU A 557 -12.47 47.44 -37.82
CA GLU A 557 -13.41 47.21 -38.93
C GLU A 557 -12.95 47.92 -40.21
N THR A 558 -12.50 49.17 -40.07
CA THR A 558 -11.91 49.93 -41.18
C THR A 558 -10.61 49.28 -41.67
N LEU A 559 -9.77 48.78 -40.76
CA LEU A 559 -8.56 48.05 -41.07
C LEU A 559 -8.86 46.79 -41.89
N GLN A 560 -9.88 46.02 -41.49
CA GLN A 560 -10.26 44.78 -42.16
C GLN A 560 -10.75 45.02 -43.59
N LEU A 561 -11.52 46.08 -43.84
CA LEU A 561 -11.92 46.49 -45.19
C LEU A 561 -10.69 46.78 -46.07
N LYS A 562 -9.67 47.45 -45.52
CA LYS A 562 -8.42 47.74 -46.26
C LYS A 562 -7.58 46.49 -46.47
N ILE A 563 -7.50 45.57 -45.51
CA ILE A 563 -6.85 44.26 -45.66
C ILE A 563 -7.53 43.43 -46.75
N ASN A 564 -8.87 43.42 -46.81
CA ASN A 564 -9.61 42.73 -47.86
C ASN A 564 -9.33 43.34 -49.25
N LYS A 565 -9.26 44.67 -49.35
CA LYS A 565 -8.80 45.34 -50.58
C LYS A 565 -7.36 44.98 -50.95
N GLU A 566 -6.47 44.87 -49.96
CA GLU A 566 -5.09 44.41 -50.18
C GLU A 566 -5.05 42.98 -50.74
N ARG A 567 -5.90 42.07 -50.24
CA ARG A 567 -5.98 40.68 -50.71
C ARG A 567 -6.32 40.60 -52.20
N ILE A 568 -7.25 41.41 -52.70
CA ILE A 568 -7.63 41.46 -54.13
C ILE A 568 -6.40 41.73 -55.01
N TYR A 569 -5.56 42.71 -54.65
CA TYR A 569 -4.35 43.00 -55.42
C TYR A 569 -3.26 41.94 -55.24
N ARG A 570 -3.21 41.27 -54.08
CA ARG A 570 -2.27 40.17 -53.85
C ARG A 570 -2.64 38.91 -54.65
N GLU A 571 -3.93 38.64 -54.85
CA GLU A 571 -4.43 37.53 -55.68
C GLU A 571 -4.17 37.76 -57.18
N LYS A 572 -4.25 39.02 -57.64
CA LYS A 572 -3.93 39.42 -59.02
C LYS A 572 -2.43 39.37 -59.36
N SER A 573 -1.56 39.25 -58.36
CA SER A 573 -0.11 39.30 -58.56
C SER A 573 0.52 37.91 -58.57
N THR A 574 1.60 37.76 -59.34
CA THR A 574 2.47 36.57 -59.31
C THR A 574 3.76 36.89 -58.56
N ILE A 575 4.39 35.88 -57.94
CA ILE A 575 5.69 36.03 -57.28
C ILE A 575 6.75 35.29 -58.11
N GLU A 576 7.72 36.02 -58.64
CA GLU A 576 8.84 35.49 -59.40
C GLU A 576 10.15 35.86 -58.68
N LYS A 577 10.96 34.84 -58.34
CA LYS A 577 12.25 35.01 -57.63
C LYS A 577 12.16 35.93 -56.39
N GLY A 578 11.08 35.80 -55.62
CA GLY A 578 10.84 36.60 -54.41
C GLY A 578 10.33 38.03 -54.65
N THR A 579 10.17 38.45 -55.90
CA THR A 579 9.59 39.76 -56.26
C THR A 579 8.17 39.63 -56.76
N ARG A 580 7.29 40.52 -56.30
CA ARG A 580 5.87 40.55 -56.71
C ARG A 580 5.75 41.25 -58.07
N ARG A 581 5.24 40.53 -59.06
CA ARG A 581 4.89 41.04 -60.40
C ARG A 581 3.40 41.32 -60.46
N LEU A 582 3.06 42.54 -60.85
CA LEU A 582 1.70 43.05 -60.95
C LEU A 582 1.70 44.19 -61.97
N SER A 583 0.56 44.51 -62.58
CA SER A 583 0.46 45.68 -63.47
C SER A 583 0.88 46.95 -62.72
N GLU A 584 1.51 47.90 -63.41
CA GLU A 584 2.01 49.13 -62.79
C GLU A 584 0.92 49.95 -62.06
N PRO A 585 -0.32 50.06 -62.58
CA PRO A 585 -1.44 50.69 -61.87
C PRO A 585 -1.87 49.94 -60.60
N ASP A 586 -1.94 48.61 -60.65
CA ASP A 586 -2.31 47.79 -59.51
C ASP A 586 -1.20 47.75 -58.44
N MET A 587 0.08 47.85 -58.85
CA MET A 587 1.23 47.95 -57.95
C MET A 587 1.22 49.27 -57.16
N GLN A 588 0.88 50.39 -57.82
CA GLN A 588 0.68 51.67 -57.14
C GLN A 588 -0.50 51.62 -56.16
N SER A 589 -1.62 51.01 -56.58
CA SER A 589 -2.80 50.81 -55.74
C SER A 589 -2.51 49.96 -54.50
N LEU A 590 -1.76 48.86 -54.65
CA LEU A 590 -1.32 48.02 -53.54
C LEU A 590 -0.46 48.79 -52.54
N LYS A 591 0.52 49.58 -53.01
CA LYS A 591 1.37 50.42 -52.15
C LYS A 591 0.56 51.46 -51.39
N SER A 592 -0.46 52.05 -52.03
CA SER A 592 -1.36 53.01 -51.38
C SER A 592 -2.16 52.36 -50.25
N VAL A 593 -2.80 51.22 -50.52
CA VAL A 593 -3.55 50.46 -49.52
C VAL A 593 -2.66 50.02 -48.35
N GLN A 594 -1.42 49.60 -48.62
CA GLN A 594 -0.45 49.25 -47.58
C GLN A 594 -0.06 50.45 -46.69
N LYS A 595 0.11 51.64 -47.27
CA LYS A 595 0.35 52.86 -46.49
C LYS A 595 -0.84 53.18 -45.59
N GLU A 596 -2.06 53.05 -46.08
CA GLU A 596 -3.28 53.26 -45.29
C GLU A 596 -3.40 52.24 -44.15
N ILE A 597 -3.17 50.96 -44.42
CA ILE A 597 -3.11 49.89 -43.40
C ILE A 597 -2.11 50.25 -42.29
N ASN A 598 -0.92 50.70 -42.67
CA ASN A 598 0.12 51.10 -41.70
C ASN A 598 -0.28 52.34 -40.89
N SER A 599 -0.96 53.30 -41.50
CA SER A 599 -1.50 54.48 -40.81
C SER A 599 -2.56 54.07 -39.77
N ILE A 600 -3.50 53.20 -40.16
CA ILE A 600 -4.54 52.67 -39.28
C ILE A 600 -3.93 51.89 -38.10
N LYS A 601 -2.94 51.03 -38.35
CA LYS A 601 -2.21 50.31 -37.29
C LYS A 601 -1.50 51.25 -36.29
N ARG A 602 -0.99 52.40 -36.75
CA ARG A 602 -0.37 53.40 -35.87
C ARG A 602 -1.41 54.08 -34.97
N LYS A 603 -2.63 54.30 -35.46
CA LYS A 603 -3.73 54.86 -34.65
C LYS A 603 -4.11 53.92 -33.50
N ILE A 604 -4.28 52.62 -33.79
CA ILE A 604 -4.54 51.60 -32.75
C ILE A 604 -3.44 51.62 -31.67
N LYS A 605 -2.16 51.61 -32.09
CA LYS A 605 -1.03 51.69 -31.14
C LYS A 605 -1.00 52.96 -30.30
N LYS A 606 -1.54 54.07 -30.80
CA LYS A 606 -1.60 55.31 -30.05
C LYS A 606 -2.60 55.19 -28.89
N ILE A 607 -3.78 54.64 -29.16
CA ILE A 607 -4.82 54.38 -28.15
C ILE A 607 -4.30 53.40 -27.09
N GLU A 608 -3.61 52.33 -27.49
CA GLU A 608 -2.97 51.40 -26.55
C GLU A 608 -1.92 52.08 -25.65
N LYS A 609 -1.20 53.08 -26.18
CA LYS A 609 -0.15 53.81 -25.46
C LYS A 609 -0.70 54.73 -24.38
N ASP A 610 -1.95 55.16 -24.50
CA ASP A 610 -2.62 56.01 -23.51
C ASP A 610 -3.01 55.19 -22.25
N HIS A 611 -3.15 53.86 -22.37
CA HIS A 611 -3.44 52.94 -21.26
C HIS A 611 -2.50 51.71 -21.20
N PRO A 612 -1.17 51.91 -21.11
CA PRO A 612 -0.20 50.86 -21.40
C PRO A 612 -0.19 49.73 -20.37
N LYS A 613 -0.45 50.05 -19.09
CA LYS A 613 -0.49 49.06 -17.99
C LYS A 613 -1.71 48.14 -18.13
N GLN A 614 -2.88 48.71 -18.37
CA GLN A 614 -4.15 47.99 -18.50
C GLN A 614 -4.14 47.08 -19.72
N PHE A 615 -3.76 47.59 -20.91
CA PHE A 615 -3.67 46.76 -22.12
C PHE A 615 -2.63 45.63 -22.00
N THR A 616 -1.46 45.90 -21.41
CA THR A 616 -0.44 44.86 -21.15
C THR A 616 -0.97 43.80 -20.20
N SER A 617 -1.67 44.21 -19.13
CA SER A 617 -2.29 43.28 -18.18
C SER A 617 -3.41 42.47 -18.84
N LEU A 618 -4.29 43.10 -19.63
CA LEU A 618 -5.38 42.44 -20.33
C LEU A 618 -4.86 41.38 -21.30
N LYS A 619 -3.81 41.72 -22.07
CA LYS A 619 -3.14 40.77 -22.97
C LYS A 619 -2.55 39.58 -22.20
N LYS A 620 -1.80 39.83 -21.12
CA LYS A 620 -1.24 38.77 -20.26
C LYS A 620 -2.32 37.84 -19.72
N LYS A 621 -3.43 38.39 -19.21
CA LYS A 621 -4.56 37.61 -18.69
C LYS A 621 -5.25 36.79 -19.80
N ARG A 622 -5.47 37.37 -20.99
CA ARG A 622 -6.02 36.66 -22.16
C ARG A 622 -5.12 35.50 -22.62
N ASP A 623 -3.81 35.75 -22.74
CA ASP A 623 -2.83 34.73 -23.12
C ASP A 623 -2.76 33.61 -22.07
N GLU A 624 -2.78 33.97 -20.78
CA GLU A 624 -2.79 32.97 -19.70
C GLU A 624 -4.08 32.15 -19.67
N LEU A 625 -5.24 32.79 -19.87
CA LEU A 625 -6.54 32.12 -19.96
C LEU A 625 -6.54 31.11 -21.12
N ALA A 626 -6.11 31.52 -22.31
CA ALA A 626 -5.98 30.66 -23.48
C ALA A 626 -5.05 29.46 -23.21
N ARG A 627 -3.97 29.65 -22.43
CA ARG A 627 -3.02 28.58 -22.08
C ARG A 627 -3.61 27.52 -21.12
N ILE A 628 -4.56 27.89 -20.28
CA ILE A 628 -5.06 27.01 -19.21
C ILE A 628 -6.49 26.52 -19.43
N ILE A 629 -7.24 27.10 -20.36
CA ILE A 629 -8.68 26.79 -20.55
C ILE A 629 -8.94 25.34 -20.94
N ASP A 630 -7.98 24.68 -21.60
CA ASP A 630 -8.06 23.26 -21.97
C ASP A 630 -7.54 22.32 -20.88
N LYS A 631 -7.08 22.84 -19.74
CA LYS A 631 -6.49 22.08 -18.62
C LYS A 631 -7.44 21.90 -17.43
N LYS A 632 -8.75 22.01 -17.69
CA LYS A 632 -9.82 21.87 -16.69
C LYS A 632 -9.89 20.48 -16.06
N LYS A 633 -9.37 19.46 -16.74
CA LYS A 633 -9.36 18.08 -16.26
C LYS A 633 -7.93 17.62 -15.99
N ILE A 634 -7.77 16.77 -14.98
CA ILE A 634 -6.50 16.15 -14.60
C ILE A 634 -6.74 14.71 -14.17
N TYR A 635 -5.76 13.83 -14.33
CA TYR A 635 -5.86 12.47 -13.80
C TYR A 635 -5.46 12.44 -12.33
N SER A 636 -6.41 12.04 -11.49
CA SER A 636 -6.15 11.64 -10.11
C SER A 636 -5.67 10.20 -10.07
N VAL A 637 -4.63 9.94 -9.29
CA VAL A 637 -3.99 8.62 -9.17
C VAL A 637 -4.54 7.91 -7.95
N ASP A 638 -4.86 6.63 -8.14
CA ASP A 638 -5.30 5.72 -7.10
C ASP A 638 -4.14 5.33 -6.19
N VAL A 639 -4.26 5.61 -4.89
CA VAL A 639 -3.19 5.44 -3.89
C VAL A 639 -3.33 4.17 -3.04
N GLU A 640 -4.47 3.48 -3.11
CA GLU A 640 -4.81 2.31 -2.30
C GLU A 640 -3.67 1.28 -2.22
N LEU A 641 -3.16 0.89 -3.38
CA LEU A 641 -2.12 -0.13 -3.46
C LEU A 641 -0.76 0.35 -2.94
N ASP A 642 -0.50 1.64 -3.11
CA ASP A 642 0.71 2.28 -2.61
C ASP A 642 0.68 2.35 -1.08
N GLN A 643 -0.49 2.64 -0.50
CA GLN A 643 -0.71 2.63 0.94
C GLN A 643 -0.51 1.24 1.53
N ILE A 644 -1.21 0.20 1.02
CA ILE A 644 -1.05 -1.19 1.49
C ILE A 644 0.42 -1.61 1.49
N MET A 645 1.13 -1.39 0.38
CA MET A 645 2.54 -1.79 0.29
C MET A 645 3.46 -0.94 1.18
N THR A 646 3.06 0.29 1.51
CA THR A 646 3.84 1.13 2.42
C THR A 646 3.68 0.66 3.87
N CYS A 647 2.51 0.16 4.30
CA CYS A 647 2.35 -0.47 5.62
C CYS A 647 3.38 -1.58 5.84
N PHE A 648 3.54 -2.49 4.87
CA PHE A 648 4.54 -3.56 4.95
C PHE A 648 5.99 -3.06 4.99
N LYS A 649 6.32 -2.03 4.20
CA LYS A 649 7.67 -1.46 4.14
C LYS A 649 8.06 -0.76 5.44
N ILE A 650 7.16 0.04 5.99
CA ILE A 650 7.35 0.73 7.28
C ILE A 650 7.47 -0.30 8.39
N SER A 651 6.58 -1.29 8.40
CA SER A 651 6.61 -2.34 9.42
C SER A 651 7.92 -3.13 9.38
N PHE A 652 8.47 -3.40 8.18
CA PHE A 652 9.80 -4.00 8.07
C PHE A 652 10.90 -3.08 8.59
N ALA A 653 10.84 -1.78 8.29
CA ALA A 653 11.80 -0.80 8.81
C ALA A 653 11.75 -0.70 10.35
N ASN A 654 10.55 -0.69 10.95
CA ASN A 654 10.38 -0.70 12.41
C ASN A 654 10.91 -1.98 13.05
N ILE A 655 10.71 -3.16 12.45
CA ILE A 655 11.34 -4.41 12.95
C ILE A 655 12.87 -4.33 12.89
N CYS A 656 13.43 -3.66 11.89
CA CYS A 656 14.88 -3.45 11.84
C CYS A 656 15.36 -2.44 12.90
N CYS A 657 14.57 -1.39 13.20
CA CYS A 657 14.86 -0.50 14.33
C CYS A 657 14.83 -1.29 15.64
N TYR A 658 13.78 -2.10 15.86
CA TYR A 658 13.68 -2.97 17.04
C TYR A 658 14.85 -3.93 17.17
N LEU A 659 15.30 -4.54 16.06
CA LEU A 659 16.50 -5.37 16.06
C LEU A 659 17.74 -4.58 16.51
N LEU A 660 17.92 -3.35 16.02
CA LEU A 660 19.08 -2.53 16.33
C LEU A 660 19.08 -2.02 17.77
N ASP A 661 17.94 -1.51 18.22
CA ASP A 661 17.81 -0.87 19.53
C ASP A 661 17.88 -1.91 20.65
N GLU A 662 17.14 -3.01 20.52
CA GLU A 662 16.94 -3.96 21.62
C GLU A 662 17.85 -5.19 21.53
N CYS A 663 18.13 -5.70 20.32
CA CYS A 663 18.96 -6.90 20.18
C CYS A 663 20.45 -6.56 19.97
N PHE A 664 20.75 -5.43 19.31
CA PHE A 664 22.11 -4.96 19.09
C PHE A 664 22.55 -3.85 20.07
N ASN A 665 21.80 -3.61 21.15
CA ASN A 665 22.11 -2.62 22.19
C ASN A 665 22.32 -1.19 21.63
N GLY A 666 21.41 -0.73 20.77
CA GLY A 666 21.44 0.63 20.21
C GLY A 666 22.48 0.86 19.12
N GLU A 667 22.91 -0.20 18.42
CA GLU A 667 23.88 -0.09 17.33
C GLU A 667 23.33 0.76 16.18
N LYS A 668 24.12 1.73 15.71
CA LYS A 668 23.74 2.57 14.57
C LYS A 668 24.19 1.95 13.25
N MET A 669 23.27 1.29 12.56
CA MET A 669 23.47 0.76 11.20
C MET A 669 22.34 1.19 10.28
N THR A 670 22.67 1.51 9.03
CA THR A 670 21.65 1.71 8.00
C THR A 670 21.01 0.37 7.60
N LEU A 671 19.77 0.38 7.14
CA LEU A 671 19.09 -0.78 6.55
C LEU A 671 19.96 -1.42 5.47
N GLN A 672 20.53 -0.63 4.55
CA GLN A 672 21.43 -1.17 3.53
C GLN A 672 22.60 -1.95 4.13
N ARG A 673 23.20 -1.44 5.21
CA ARG A 673 24.31 -2.11 5.90
C ARG A 673 23.85 -3.38 6.60
N LEU A 674 22.65 -3.39 7.20
CA LEU A 674 22.03 -4.60 7.77
C LEU A 674 21.84 -5.68 6.70
N PHE A 675 21.35 -5.31 5.51
CA PHE A 675 21.23 -6.26 4.39
C PHE A 675 22.58 -6.87 4.02
N GLU A 676 23.60 -6.04 3.78
CA GLU A 676 24.90 -6.48 3.28
C GLU A 676 25.71 -7.30 4.29
N VAL A 677 25.58 -7.00 5.58
CA VAL A 677 26.44 -7.60 6.62
C VAL A 677 25.75 -8.70 7.41
N ILE A 678 24.44 -8.57 7.63
CA ILE A 678 23.67 -9.51 8.46
C ILE A 678 22.76 -10.35 7.57
N PHE A 679 21.80 -9.76 6.87
CA PHE A 679 20.76 -10.56 6.20
C PHE A 679 21.28 -11.36 5.00
N ASP A 680 22.37 -10.95 4.36
CA ASP A 680 23.03 -11.72 3.29
C ASP A 680 23.85 -12.93 3.82
N LEU A 681 23.97 -13.10 5.15
CA LEU A 681 24.63 -14.28 5.72
C LEU A 681 23.82 -15.56 5.47
N GLN A 682 24.48 -16.49 4.80
CA GLN A 682 23.92 -17.81 4.50
C GLN A 682 23.87 -18.69 5.74
N GLY A 683 22.98 -19.67 5.72
CA GLY A 683 22.86 -20.64 6.79
C GLY A 683 22.14 -21.91 6.37
N THR A 684 21.91 -22.78 7.35
CA THR A 684 21.04 -23.93 7.22
C THR A 684 19.98 -23.93 8.31
N VAL A 685 18.78 -24.39 7.99
CA VAL A 685 17.70 -24.61 8.96
C VAL A 685 17.51 -26.11 9.18
N ARG A 686 17.30 -26.52 10.43
CA ARG A 686 16.97 -27.88 10.85
C ARG A 686 15.81 -27.83 11.84
N ILE A 687 14.67 -28.40 11.45
CA ILE A 687 13.51 -28.52 12.35
C ILE A 687 13.58 -29.90 13.01
N GLU A 688 13.60 -29.96 14.33
CA GLU A 688 13.58 -31.21 15.10
C GLU A 688 13.00 -30.97 16.51
N ASN A 689 12.24 -31.93 17.03
CA ASN A 689 11.67 -31.89 18.39
C ASN A 689 10.92 -30.57 18.72
N GLY A 690 10.15 -30.02 17.77
CA GLY A 690 9.45 -28.75 17.95
C GLY A 690 10.37 -27.50 17.96
N CYS A 691 11.67 -27.66 17.68
CA CYS A 691 12.62 -26.56 17.59
C CYS A 691 13.02 -26.33 16.13
N ARG A 692 13.02 -25.06 15.72
CA ARG A 692 13.53 -24.58 14.43
C ARG A 692 14.93 -24.02 14.62
N ASN A 693 15.93 -24.87 14.45
CA ASN A 693 17.34 -24.51 14.63
C ASN A 693 17.90 -23.88 13.35
N ILE A 694 18.43 -22.66 13.43
CA ILE A 694 18.97 -21.90 12.30
C ILE A 694 20.45 -21.66 12.54
N PHE A 695 21.27 -22.25 11.68
CA PHE A 695 22.73 -22.18 11.75
C PHE A 695 23.25 -21.17 10.74
N ILE A 696 23.65 -20.00 11.21
CA ILE A 696 24.15 -18.89 10.39
C ILE A 696 25.67 -19.02 10.27
N LYS A 697 26.20 -18.94 9.05
CA LYS A 697 27.65 -18.98 8.81
C LYS A 697 28.29 -17.64 9.17
N ARG A 698 29.36 -17.65 9.97
CA ARG A 698 30.15 -16.43 10.27
C ARG A 698 30.79 -15.85 9.01
N ASN A 699 30.89 -14.52 8.98
CA ASN A 699 31.78 -13.81 8.07
C ASN A 699 33.13 -13.55 8.77
N PRO A 700 34.23 -14.23 8.39
CA PRO A 700 35.52 -14.09 9.06
C PRO A 700 36.15 -12.71 8.90
N LYS A 701 35.71 -11.91 7.92
CA LYS A 701 36.25 -10.57 7.64
C LYS A 701 35.71 -9.48 8.59
N GLN A 702 34.68 -9.77 9.38
CA GLN A 702 33.99 -8.78 10.22
C GLN A 702 33.73 -9.33 11.62
N GLN A 703 34.81 -9.71 12.32
CA GLN A 703 34.73 -10.37 13.63
C GLN A 703 33.93 -9.57 14.67
N ASP A 704 34.11 -8.25 14.73
CA ASP A 704 33.41 -7.41 15.71
C ASP A 704 31.91 -7.42 15.50
N ILE A 705 31.46 -7.36 14.24
CA ILE A 705 30.03 -7.42 13.93
C ILE A 705 29.47 -8.82 14.19
N MET A 706 30.24 -9.88 13.90
CA MET A 706 29.82 -11.25 14.21
C MET A 706 29.66 -11.48 15.72
N LYS A 707 30.50 -10.88 16.57
CA LYS A 707 30.33 -10.92 18.04
C LYS A 707 29.05 -10.21 18.48
N LYS A 708 28.76 -9.04 17.91
CA LYS A 708 27.49 -8.33 18.18
C LYS A 708 26.29 -9.14 17.72
N LEU A 709 26.36 -9.76 16.53
CA LEU A 709 25.32 -10.64 16.02
C LEU A 709 25.13 -11.83 16.95
N GLU A 710 26.18 -12.48 17.43
CA GLU A 710 26.09 -13.61 18.37
C GLU A 710 25.31 -13.21 19.63
N SER A 711 25.67 -12.08 20.25
CA SER A 711 24.92 -11.54 21.40
C SER A 711 23.46 -11.21 21.05
N ALA A 712 23.19 -10.67 19.86
CA ALA A 712 21.84 -10.36 19.43
C ALA A 712 21.00 -11.62 19.22
N LEU A 713 21.58 -12.68 18.63
CA LEU A 713 20.92 -13.97 18.46
C LEU A 713 20.58 -14.61 19.80
N ASP A 714 21.47 -14.50 20.79
CA ASP A 714 21.19 -14.95 22.15
C ASP A 714 19.98 -14.20 22.72
N SER A 715 19.95 -12.87 22.65
CA SER A 715 18.79 -12.08 23.09
C SER A 715 17.48 -12.52 22.41
N ILE A 716 17.52 -12.80 21.11
CA ILE A 716 16.35 -13.27 20.34
C ILE A 716 15.92 -14.67 20.79
N ASN A 717 16.86 -15.58 21.03
CA ASN A 717 16.56 -16.94 21.50
C ASN A 717 15.85 -16.92 22.87
N HIS A 718 16.25 -16.00 23.76
CA HIS A 718 15.60 -15.82 25.07
C HIS A 718 14.16 -15.32 24.99
N MET A 719 13.75 -14.71 23.86
CA MET A 719 12.36 -14.29 23.64
C MET A 719 11.41 -15.47 23.43
N GLY A 720 11.90 -16.70 23.18
CA GLY A 720 11.07 -17.89 23.06
C GLY A 720 10.08 -17.86 21.89
N ILE A 721 10.45 -17.19 20.79
CA ILE A 721 9.57 -16.92 19.65
C ILE A 721 9.22 -18.22 18.91
N GLU A 722 7.94 -18.41 18.58
CA GLU A 722 7.47 -19.53 17.76
C GLU A 722 7.24 -19.15 16.29
N ASP A 723 7.49 -20.09 15.39
CA ASP A 723 7.09 -19.99 13.98
C ASP A 723 5.59 -20.28 13.78
N LEU A 724 5.07 -20.07 12.57
CA LEU A 724 3.65 -20.32 12.26
C LEU A 724 3.20 -21.77 12.47
N ASN A 725 4.12 -22.73 12.60
CA ASN A 725 3.79 -24.13 12.84
C ASN A 725 3.99 -24.52 14.32
N GLY A 726 4.22 -23.56 15.21
CA GLY A 726 4.46 -23.77 16.64
C GLY A 726 5.85 -24.29 16.97
N CYS A 727 6.84 -24.10 16.07
CA CYS A 727 8.22 -24.47 16.36
C CYS A 727 9.00 -23.28 16.93
N THR A 728 9.65 -23.45 18.08
CA THR A 728 10.45 -22.38 18.70
C THR A 728 11.71 -22.10 17.89
N TYR A 729 11.98 -20.83 17.59
CA TYR A 729 13.19 -20.38 16.93
C TYR A 729 14.42 -20.57 17.82
N ASN A 730 15.50 -21.08 17.23
CA ASN A 730 16.81 -21.17 17.89
C ASN A 730 17.92 -20.83 16.90
N PHE A 731 18.52 -19.66 17.02
CA PHE A 731 19.58 -19.17 16.16
C PHE A 731 20.96 -19.49 16.74
N LYS A 732 21.87 -19.96 15.89
CA LYS A 732 23.26 -20.26 16.26
C LYS A 732 24.23 -19.75 15.20
N LEU A 733 25.31 -19.13 15.64
CA LEU A 733 26.35 -18.61 14.76
C LEU A 733 27.54 -19.60 14.68
N LEU A 734 27.74 -20.19 13.50
CA LEU A 734 28.79 -21.19 13.20
C LEU A 734 30.12 -20.55 12.79
#